data_AF-A0A7U9S0Y1-F1
#
_entry.id   AF-A0A7U9S0Y1-F1
#
_cell.length_a   1.000
_cell.length_b   1.000
_cell.length_c   1.000
_cell.angle_alpha   90.00
_cell.angle_beta   90.00
_cell.angle_gamma   90.00
#
_symmetry.space_group_name_H-M   'P 1'
#
loop_
_entity.id
_entity.type
_entity.pdbx_description
1 polymer ?
#
loop_
_entity_poly.entity_id
_entity_poly.type
_entity_poly.pdbx_seq_one_letter_code
_entity_poly.pdbx_strand_id
1 'polypeptide(L)'
;MKKIIWKTMWIWVMVFCITKATCFMQTVFAAESAAFVSDDAHTEGETIRIACVGDSLTFGYVSSNPQTKSYPVRLQEMLGDGYTVMNFGRNSATLLTGTDLAYEDQQEYQNSLASDPDIVIIMLGTNDSKAKYWEEGGREKFAEDARKLVSTYQNLPSKPEVIFASSPACLYALKTDIRGNIIEDEIVPMQRKLAKENGWKFIDMFARTSEKDFLYHSDGVHFLDAGYFYEAECMYEAVTGEAFLPEALPLADIRGLTQQHGNEALYAADNDYTTIWHSAWEPAAPRQDHVLILELRERSLVEGIRYLPRQDKATNGIITEYEIQISNDGGKSYTKAAEGTWNADASWKQAQFEKPAAATHLKILAKAGAGGHSSAAEIRVDGSAYTPQSPAEARECLQADYEAYERNYTDETLYEASAWKLFRENMQAVQKRMEQEDLSLAEAAVLSQNLREAVLSLLKKETEVLDIKKAMQRKFYIEEDGTILPYRMYLPEGYSPEKKYPLVLFLHGAGERGSTNTAQLTNSNKDFFERMLGSERNDYPAIIVAPQCPNNEQWVDTPWADGCYRMQEVAKSNEMKAVEGLLASLMETYSINQNRLYTVGFSMGAFGVWDLMMRNPNLLAAAVPIAGAGDPAQAENIKDVSIWCFHGADDPTVPCETSTPVMAAALQEAGSNRIRYTEYPAGTYEDGHLIASGVYAEDELLPWLFEQRIEMDTAELSNAISQAEQKNPADYTAESYRQFSEALMNAKEVLSDDSAQQEQIDDALQKLNGAAGRLEKRPKEPLKPKPMEVPQIFGTIRKAANIFVSWNAVSHASGYEVSYSISGTYKTAAVAGGAVTSCVIEGTDGNSVYTFRIRAYQDVNGQRYYTDYSKWNAASVSIPKPKLSSVKKAGKHIRVKWKKVSGATGYQIMRKIGKKGKFKTIATIKKGKTIKYTDKKVKKGKKYYYKICAVVTSGTNTSVGPYSTVKNVKR
;
A
#
# COMPACT_ATOMS: atom_id res chain seq x y z
N MET A 1 -40.94 -80.09 36.06
CA MET A 1 -39.75 -79.55 35.36
C MET A 1 -40.19 -78.26 34.68
N LYS A 2 -39.80 -77.05 35.06
CA LYS A 2 -38.53 -76.58 35.64
C LYS A 2 -38.80 -75.50 36.71
N LYS A 3 -39.21 -75.95 37.91
CA LYS A 3 -38.57 -75.48 39.15
C LYS A 3 -37.32 -76.35 39.26
N ILE A 4 -36.15 -75.73 39.53
CA ILE A 4 -34.79 -76.25 39.26
C ILE A 4 -34.35 -75.96 37.81
N ILE A 5 -34.01 -74.69 37.55
CA ILE A 5 -32.88 -74.13 36.76
C ILE A 5 -32.96 -72.60 36.99
N TRP A 6 -33.09 -72.22 38.26
CA TRP A 6 -33.13 -70.84 38.78
C TRP A 6 -32.01 -70.66 39.84
N LYS A 7 -30.96 -71.49 39.75
CA LYS A 7 -29.89 -71.57 40.77
C LYS A 7 -28.46 -71.69 40.22
N THR A 8 -28.24 -71.51 38.91
CA THR A 8 -26.90 -71.65 38.31
C THR A 8 -26.49 -70.55 37.33
N MET A 9 -27.31 -69.49 37.19
CA MET A 9 -26.98 -68.33 36.34
C MET A 9 -26.73 -67.03 37.12
N TRP A 10 -26.75 -67.10 38.46
CA TRP A 10 -26.52 -65.97 39.37
C TRP A 10 -25.15 -66.02 40.10
N ILE A 11 -24.32 -67.04 39.85
CA ILE A 11 -23.03 -67.23 40.53
C ILE A 11 -21.82 -66.86 39.63
N TRP A 12 -22.02 -66.66 38.32
CA TRP A 12 -20.93 -66.26 37.40
C TRP A 12 -20.86 -64.76 37.07
N VAL A 13 -21.85 -63.96 37.50
CA VAL A 13 -21.82 -62.48 37.37
C VAL A 13 -21.39 -61.80 38.70
N MET A 14 -21.30 -62.55 39.80
CA MET A 14 -20.95 -62.04 41.13
C MET A 14 -19.44 -62.18 41.48
N VAL A 15 -18.58 -62.51 40.50
CA VAL A 15 -17.11 -62.58 40.67
C VAL A 15 -16.36 -61.52 39.84
N PHE A 16 -17.05 -60.72 39.02
CA PHE A 16 -16.40 -59.71 38.17
C PHE A 16 -16.73 -58.25 38.54
N CYS A 17 -17.39 -58.01 39.68
CA CYS A 17 -17.70 -56.66 40.17
C CYS A 17 -17.49 -56.52 41.69
N ILE A 18 -16.34 -56.97 42.20
CA ILE A 18 -15.75 -56.43 43.44
C ILE A 18 -14.53 -55.62 43.03
N THR A 19 -14.76 -54.32 42.79
CA THR A 19 -13.88 -53.14 42.92
C THR A 19 -14.38 -52.07 41.95
N LYS A 20 -15.57 -51.50 42.23
CA LYS A 20 -15.98 -50.14 41.84
C LYS A 20 -17.38 -49.84 42.41
N ALA A 21 -17.48 -48.68 43.07
CA ALA A 21 -18.66 -47.98 43.58
C ALA A 21 -19.13 -48.25 45.03
N THR A 22 -18.83 -47.26 45.89
CA THR A 22 -19.73 -46.67 46.91
C THR A 22 -19.62 -45.16 46.69
N CYS A 23 -20.64 -44.31 46.68
CA CYS A 23 -22.09 -44.43 46.80
C CYS A 23 -22.68 -43.08 46.30
N PHE A 24 -23.96 -43.06 45.90
CA PHE A 24 -24.68 -41.89 45.35
C PHE A 24 -25.67 -41.32 46.40
N MET A 25 -26.10 -40.05 46.23
CA MET A 25 -27.11 -39.25 46.98
C MET A 25 -26.53 -38.32 48.09
N GLN A 26 -26.88 -37.03 48.24
CA GLN A 26 -28.20 -36.37 48.15
C GLN A 26 -28.09 -34.81 48.17
N THR A 27 -28.87 -34.13 47.29
CA THR A 27 -29.66 -32.86 47.48
C THR A 27 -29.09 -31.48 47.93
N VAL A 28 -29.47 -30.45 47.12
CA VAL A 28 -30.15 -29.15 47.48
C VAL A 28 -29.31 -27.87 47.79
N PHE A 29 -29.44 -26.92 46.86
CA PHE A 29 -29.47 -25.43 46.93
C PHE A 29 -28.30 -24.57 47.46
N ALA A 30 -27.90 -23.64 46.56
CA ALA A 30 -27.53 -22.23 46.74
C ALA A 30 -26.13 -21.82 47.27
N ALA A 31 -25.34 -21.33 46.31
CA ALA A 31 -24.63 -20.04 46.25
C ALA A 31 -23.63 -19.61 47.36
N GLU A 32 -22.43 -19.27 46.85
CA GLU A 32 -21.47 -18.27 47.31
C GLU A 32 -20.77 -18.48 48.66
N SER A 33 -19.53 -18.95 48.61
CA SER A 33 -18.33 -18.12 48.88
C SER A 33 -17.06 -18.98 48.88
N ALA A 34 -16.07 -18.54 48.12
CA ALA A 34 -14.63 -18.82 48.17
C ALA A 34 -14.10 -19.98 49.04
N ALA A 35 -13.48 -20.96 48.38
CA ALA A 35 -12.17 -21.49 48.76
C ALA A 35 -11.54 -22.15 47.53
N PHE A 36 -10.51 -21.52 46.99
CA PHE A 36 -9.54 -22.17 46.11
C PHE A 36 -8.95 -23.35 46.88
N VAL A 37 -9.15 -24.57 46.38
CA VAL A 37 -8.36 -25.73 46.79
C VAL A 37 -7.14 -25.76 45.89
N SER A 38 -5.99 -25.39 46.46
CA SER A 38 -4.69 -25.78 45.95
C SER A 38 -4.49 -27.27 46.28
N ASP A 39 -4.62 -28.13 45.29
CA ASP A 39 -3.97 -29.45 45.31
C ASP A 39 -2.66 -29.28 44.55
N ASP A 40 -1.54 -29.27 45.28
CA ASP A 40 -0.43 -30.18 45.01
C ASP A 40 0.49 -30.22 46.24
N ALA A 41 0.33 -31.31 46.99
CA ALA A 41 1.20 -31.67 48.09
C ALA A 41 2.50 -32.23 47.52
N HIS A 42 3.48 -31.37 47.25
CA HIS A 42 4.88 -31.80 47.27
C HIS A 42 5.25 -32.07 48.73
N THR A 43 5.67 -33.31 49.01
CA THR A 43 6.16 -33.73 50.32
C THR A 43 7.37 -32.90 50.74
N GLU A 44 7.39 -32.41 52.00
CA GLU A 44 8.55 -31.73 52.60
C GLU A 44 9.83 -32.54 52.36
N GLY A 45 10.72 -32.02 51.52
CA GLY A 45 12.09 -32.53 51.32
C GLY A 45 12.53 -32.85 49.89
N GLU A 46 11.64 -32.84 48.88
CA GLU A 46 12.03 -33.04 47.47
C GLU A 46 12.11 -31.70 46.72
N THR A 47 13.23 -31.44 46.03
CA THR A 47 13.46 -30.23 45.23
C THR A 47 12.86 -30.39 43.84
N ILE A 48 12.39 -29.28 43.24
CA ILE A 48 11.91 -29.26 41.85
C ILE A 48 13.12 -29.32 40.91
N ARG A 49 13.18 -30.35 40.06
CA ARG A 49 14.30 -30.58 39.14
C ARG A 49 14.05 -29.94 37.78
N ILE A 50 14.97 -29.07 37.37
CA ILE A 50 14.90 -28.38 36.08
C ILE A 50 16.02 -28.86 35.17
N ALA A 51 15.67 -29.42 34.02
CA ALA A 51 16.63 -29.75 32.97
C ALA A 51 16.70 -28.61 31.93
N CYS A 52 17.83 -27.91 31.88
CA CYS A 52 18.12 -26.92 30.85
C CYS A 52 18.77 -27.60 29.64
N VAL A 53 18.00 -27.76 28.57
CA VAL A 53 18.34 -28.46 27.33
C VAL A 53 18.65 -27.43 26.25
N GLY A 54 19.84 -27.49 25.66
CA GLY A 54 20.18 -26.55 24.61
C GLY A 54 21.59 -26.66 24.06
N ASP A 55 22.04 -25.61 23.38
CA ASP A 55 23.31 -25.58 22.67
C ASP A 55 24.44 -24.88 23.48
N SER A 56 25.34 -24.16 22.80
CA SER A 56 26.44 -23.41 23.42
C SER A 56 25.94 -22.25 24.29
N LEU A 57 24.76 -21.69 24.02
CA LEU A 57 24.16 -20.66 24.87
C LEU A 57 23.75 -21.25 26.22
N THR A 58 23.12 -22.43 26.22
CA THR A 58 22.82 -23.15 27.47
C THR A 58 24.08 -23.59 28.19
N PHE A 59 25.11 -24.04 27.47
CA PHE A 59 26.40 -24.38 28.08
C PHE A 59 27.06 -23.18 28.77
N GLY A 60 26.83 -21.96 28.29
CA GLY A 60 27.48 -20.73 28.77
C GLY A 60 28.79 -20.42 28.05
N TYR A 61 28.93 -20.83 26.80
CA TYR A 61 30.14 -20.59 25.98
C TYR A 61 30.49 -19.10 25.96
N VAL A 62 31.79 -18.75 25.98
CA VAL A 62 32.32 -17.36 26.01
C VAL A 62 32.07 -16.57 27.31
N SER A 63 31.24 -17.05 28.24
CA SER A 63 31.19 -16.45 29.58
C SER A 63 32.55 -16.49 30.27
N SER A 64 32.76 -15.60 31.26
CA SER A 64 34.03 -15.54 31.98
C SER A 64 34.34 -16.83 32.75
N ASN A 65 33.29 -17.58 33.14
CA ASN A 65 33.40 -18.90 33.76
C ASN A 65 32.03 -19.62 33.69
N PRO A 66 31.81 -20.55 32.74
CA PRO A 66 30.52 -21.21 32.53
C PRO A 66 29.97 -21.93 33.78
N GLN A 67 30.84 -22.42 34.65
CA GLN A 67 30.48 -23.10 35.90
C GLN A 67 29.89 -22.16 36.96
N THR A 68 30.02 -20.84 36.77
CA THR A 68 29.50 -19.82 37.69
C THR A 68 28.65 -18.76 36.99
N LYS A 69 28.68 -18.69 35.66
CA LYS A 69 28.12 -17.58 34.87
C LYS A 69 27.11 -17.98 33.81
N SER A 70 27.00 -19.26 33.47
CA SER A 70 25.97 -19.72 32.53
C SER A 70 24.56 -19.44 33.07
N TYR A 71 23.58 -19.26 32.18
CA TYR A 71 22.22 -18.98 32.63
C TYR A 71 21.65 -20.07 33.55
N PRO A 72 21.93 -21.39 33.40
CA PRO A 72 21.39 -22.39 34.32
C PRO A 72 21.95 -22.24 35.74
N VAL A 73 23.21 -21.82 35.87
CA VAL A 73 23.82 -21.54 37.18
C VAL A 73 23.20 -20.28 37.80
N ARG A 74 23.00 -19.23 37.01
CA ARG A 74 22.30 -18.02 37.48
C ARG A 74 20.86 -18.33 37.87
N LEU A 75 20.15 -19.15 37.10
CA LEU A 75 18.80 -19.58 37.40
C LEU A 75 18.74 -20.38 38.71
N GLN A 76 19.74 -21.24 39.00
CA GLN A 76 19.86 -21.91 40.29
C GLN A 76 19.99 -20.91 41.46
N GLU A 77 20.84 -19.89 41.31
CA GLU A 77 21.01 -18.83 42.32
C GLU A 77 19.70 -18.07 42.54
N MET A 78 18.95 -17.82 41.46
CA MET A 78 17.68 -17.09 41.49
C MET A 78 16.55 -17.88 42.16
N LEU A 79 16.46 -19.17 41.87
CA LEU A 79 15.39 -20.06 42.37
C LEU A 79 15.66 -20.58 43.79
N GLY A 80 16.92 -20.65 44.21
CA GLY A 80 17.32 -21.09 45.55
C GLY A 80 17.15 -22.60 45.80
N ASP A 81 17.26 -22.99 47.07
CA ASP A 81 17.42 -24.39 47.51
C ASP A 81 16.19 -25.28 47.25
N GLY A 82 15.02 -24.68 46.95
CA GLY A 82 13.81 -25.43 46.57
C GLY A 82 13.90 -26.08 45.19
N TYR A 83 14.93 -25.73 44.40
CA TYR A 83 15.10 -26.18 43.03
C TYR A 83 16.48 -26.81 42.83
N THR A 84 16.56 -27.71 41.86
CA THR A 84 17.83 -28.24 41.35
C THR A 84 17.87 -28.04 39.84
N VAL A 85 18.64 -27.05 39.40
CA VAL A 85 18.79 -26.69 37.99
C VAL A 85 20.03 -27.37 37.42
N MET A 86 19.84 -28.10 36.33
CA MET A 86 20.88 -28.91 35.69
C MET A 86 21.15 -28.41 34.27
N ASN A 87 22.43 -28.19 33.96
CA ASN A 87 22.88 -27.73 32.65
C ASN A 87 23.16 -28.92 31.72
N PHE A 88 22.35 -29.11 30.69
CA PHE A 88 22.54 -30.07 29.61
C PHE A 88 22.83 -29.38 28.27
N GLY A 89 23.48 -28.22 28.31
CA GLY A 89 23.92 -27.49 27.12
C GLY A 89 25.07 -28.20 26.40
N ARG A 90 24.95 -28.32 25.08
CA ARG A 90 25.97 -28.93 24.22
C ARG A 90 26.42 -27.96 23.13
N ASN A 91 27.69 -27.55 23.17
CA ASN A 91 28.26 -26.65 22.18
C ASN A 91 27.97 -27.10 20.74
N SER A 92 27.47 -26.15 19.94
CA SER A 92 27.17 -26.32 18.52
C SER A 92 26.07 -27.32 18.16
N ALA A 93 25.29 -27.81 19.14
CA ALA A 93 24.22 -28.75 18.86
C ALA A 93 23.06 -28.13 18.07
N THR A 94 22.41 -28.93 17.22
CA THR A 94 21.23 -28.54 16.45
C THR A 94 19.96 -29.20 16.98
N LEU A 95 18.82 -28.56 16.77
CA LEU A 95 17.51 -29.19 16.96
C LEU A 95 17.25 -30.26 15.88
N LEU A 96 17.67 -29.98 14.64
CA LEU A 96 17.56 -30.85 13.49
C LEU A 96 18.28 -32.17 13.73
N THR A 97 17.59 -33.25 13.40
CA THR A 97 18.11 -34.62 13.49
C THR A 97 18.85 -34.99 12.21
N GLY A 98 19.89 -35.82 12.32
CA GLY A 98 20.72 -36.24 11.18
C GLY A 98 21.81 -35.25 10.75
N THR A 99 22.03 -34.18 11.50
CA THR A 99 23.23 -33.35 11.39
C THR A 99 24.40 -34.03 12.11
N ASP A 100 25.63 -33.57 11.86
CA ASP A 100 26.85 -34.02 12.56
C ASP A 100 26.85 -33.73 14.08
N LEU A 101 25.98 -32.82 14.55
CA LEU A 101 25.84 -32.45 15.97
C LEU A 101 24.36 -32.38 16.39
N ALA A 102 23.52 -33.28 15.86
CA ALA A 102 22.12 -33.39 16.27
C ALA A 102 22.05 -33.61 17.78
N TYR A 103 21.24 -32.81 18.49
CA TYR A 103 21.18 -32.86 19.95
C TYR A 103 20.76 -34.26 20.45
N GLU A 104 19.86 -34.95 19.73
CA GLU A 104 19.38 -36.29 20.12
C GLU A 104 20.47 -37.37 20.12
N ASP A 105 21.60 -37.13 19.43
CA ASP A 105 22.75 -38.04 19.38
C ASP A 105 23.80 -37.74 20.48
N GLN A 106 23.61 -36.67 21.26
CA GLN A 106 24.58 -36.21 22.25
C GLN A 106 24.38 -36.87 23.63
N GLN A 107 25.44 -36.96 24.42
CA GLN A 107 25.37 -37.52 25.76
C GLN A 107 24.53 -36.64 26.70
N GLU A 108 24.55 -35.32 26.48
CA GLU A 108 23.77 -34.33 27.22
C GLU A 108 22.26 -34.59 27.08
N TYR A 109 21.79 -34.96 25.88
CA TYR A 109 20.40 -35.38 25.68
C TYR A 109 20.06 -36.63 26.50
N GLN A 110 20.88 -37.68 26.42
CA GLN A 110 20.66 -38.91 27.20
C GLN A 110 20.65 -38.64 28.71
N ASN A 111 21.55 -37.77 29.19
CA ASN A 111 21.61 -37.38 30.59
C ASN A 111 20.38 -36.57 31.02
N SER A 112 19.89 -35.67 30.17
CA SER A 112 18.68 -34.89 30.45
C SER A 112 17.41 -35.73 30.52
N LEU A 113 17.32 -36.83 29.76
CA LEU A 113 16.22 -37.78 29.88
C LEU A 113 16.31 -38.59 31.18
N ALA A 114 17.54 -38.93 31.60
CA ALA A 114 17.81 -39.70 32.80
C ALA A 114 17.75 -38.87 34.10
N SER A 115 17.71 -37.52 34.01
CA SER A 115 17.63 -36.65 35.19
C SER A 115 16.25 -36.62 35.85
N ASP A 116 15.26 -37.28 35.22
CA ASP A 116 13.89 -37.40 35.70
C ASP A 116 13.28 -36.02 36.06
N PRO A 117 13.34 -35.02 35.16
CA PRO A 117 13.03 -33.64 35.50
C PRO A 117 11.54 -33.41 35.77
N ASP A 118 11.23 -32.38 36.57
CA ASP A 118 9.88 -31.85 36.79
C ASP A 118 9.58 -30.70 35.82
N ILE A 119 10.62 -29.98 35.37
CA ILE A 119 10.55 -28.93 34.35
C ILE A 119 11.67 -29.15 33.32
N VAL A 120 11.36 -28.98 32.04
CA VAL A 120 12.36 -28.99 30.96
C VAL A 120 12.28 -27.68 30.21
N ILE A 121 13.41 -26.96 30.14
CA ILE A 121 13.56 -25.75 29.33
C ILE A 121 14.36 -26.13 28.09
N ILE A 122 13.76 -26.01 26.90
CA ILE A 122 14.40 -26.34 25.62
C ILE A 122 14.74 -25.06 24.87
N MET A 123 16.02 -24.80 24.61
CA MET A 123 16.49 -23.71 23.77
C MET A 123 17.50 -24.22 22.73
N LEU A 124 16.98 -24.54 21.55
CA LEU A 124 17.73 -25.02 20.37
C LEU A 124 17.17 -24.38 19.10
N GLY A 125 17.99 -24.30 18.05
CA GLY A 125 17.62 -23.71 16.76
C GLY A 125 18.70 -22.81 16.18
N THR A 126 19.60 -22.28 17.01
CA THR A 126 20.58 -21.27 16.58
C THR A 126 21.57 -21.86 15.58
N ASN A 127 22.11 -23.05 15.88
CA ASN A 127 23.04 -23.75 14.99
C ASN A 127 22.37 -24.32 13.74
N ASP A 128 21.05 -24.54 13.75
CA ASP A 128 20.28 -25.04 12.62
C ASP A 128 20.31 -24.06 11.44
N SER A 129 20.51 -22.78 11.71
CA SER A 129 20.60 -21.70 10.70
C SER A 129 21.76 -21.85 9.71
N LYS A 130 22.78 -22.66 10.01
CA LYS A 130 23.95 -22.87 9.16
C LYS A 130 23.54 -23.40 7.79
N ALA A 131 24.14 -22.85 6.72
CA ALA A 131 23.75 -23.18 5.34
C ALA A 131 23.73 -24.69 5.06
N LYS A 132 24.78 -25.41 5.48
CA LYS A 132 24.91 -26.88 5.34
C LYS A 132 23.81 -27.71 6.00
N TYR A 133 22.99 -27.13 6.88
CA TYR A 133 21.85 -27.83 7.49
C TYR A 133 20.53 -27.25 6.98
N TRP A 134 20.39 -25.93 6.98
CA TRP A 134 19.12 -25.28 6.66
C TRP A 134 18.72 -25.50 5.20
N GLU A 135 19.68 -25.37 4.27
CA GLU A 135 19.43 -25.48 2.83
C GLU A 135 19.42 -26.93 2.35
N GLU A 136 20.05 -27.84 3.10
CA GLU A 136 20.09 -29.27 2.80
C GLU A 136 18.87 -30.02 3.37
N GLY A 137 17.68 -29.45 3.21
CA GLY A 137 16.40 -30.06 3.63
C GLY A 137 16.03 -29.85 5.11
N GLY A 138 16.85 -29.11 5.87
CA GLY A 138 16.57 -28.80 7.27
C GLY A 138 15.33 -27.93 7.44
N ARG A 139 15.14 -26.93 6.55
CA ARG A 139 13.99 -26.02 6.58
C ARG A 139 12.64 -26.75 6.61
N GLU A 140 12.49 -27.78 5.79
CA GLU A 140 11.25 -28.57 5.68
C GLU A 140 11.01 -29.46 6.90
N LYS A 141 12.08 -29.90 7.55
CA LYS A 141 12.05 -30.91 8.64
C LYS A 141 11.97 -30.29 10.04
N PHE A 142 12.42 -29.05 10.21
CA PHE A 142 12.55 -28.39 11.52
C PHE A 142 11.28 -28.48 12.38
N ALA A 143 10.10 -28.26 11.78
CA ALA A 143 8.82 -28.33 12.49
C ALA A 143 8.45 -29.74 12.98
N GLU A 144 8.84 -30.79 12.25
CA GLU A 144 8.60 -32.17 12.68
C GLU A 144 9.55 -32.56 13.81
N ASP A 145 10.84 -32.26 13.65
CA ASP A 145 11.88 -32.56 14.65
C ASP A 145 11.62 -31.83 15.98
N ALA A 146 11.14 -30.58 15.93
CA ALA A 146 10.82 -29.81 17.13
C ALA A 146 9.66 -30.45 17.91
N ARG A 147 8.60 -30.88 17.21
CA ARG A 147 7.48 -31.60 17.85
C ARG A 147 7.93 -32.92 18.44
N LYS A 148 8.79 -33.67 17.73
CA LYS A 148 9.35 -34.93 18.22
C LYS A 148 10.14 -34.72 19.51
N LEU A 149 11.03 -33.73 19.56
CA LEU A 149 11.82 -33.41 20.74
C LEU A 149 10.94 -33.04 21.94
N VAL A 150 10.02 -32.07 21.78
CA VAL A 150 9.11 -31.66 22.85
C VAL A 150 8.26 -32.84 23.33
N SER A 151 7.69 -33.61 22.40
CA SER A 151 6.87 -34.78 22.75
C SER A 151 7.65 -35.85 23.50
N THR A 152 8.96 -35.97 23.28
CA THR A 152 9.79 -36.93 24.00
C THR A 152 9.89 -36.58 25.47
N TYR A 153 10.15 -35.31 25.81
CA TYR A 153 10.19 -34.85 27.19
C TYR A 153 8.81 -34.90 27.86
N GLN A 154 7.74 -34.47 27.18
CA GLN A 154 6.37 -34.55 27.71
C GLN A 154 5.92 -35.99 28.06
N ASN A 155 6.52 -36.99 27.39
CA ASN A 155 6.19 -38.39 27.60
C ASN A 155 7.07 -39.10 28.65
N LEU A 156 8.04 -38.42 29.24
CA LEU A 156 8.84 -38.97 30.34
C LEU A 156 7.96 -39.44 31.51
N PRO A 157 8.43 -40.41 32.33
CA PRO A 157 7.70 -40.89 33.49
C PRO A 157 7.36 -39.79 34.51
N SER A 158 8.25 -38.82 34.72
CA SER A 158 8.05 -37.66 35.61
C SER A 158 6.98 -36.68 35.14
N LYS A 159 6.54 -36.75 33.87
CA LYS A 159 5.58 -35.82 33.26
C LYS A 159 5.95 -34.34 33.43
N PRO A 160 7.16 -33.94 32.99
CA PRO A 160 7.62 -32.58 33.21
C PRO A 160 6.76 -31.53 32.49
N GLU A 161 6.68 -30.34 33.06
CA GLU A 161 6.29 -29.14 32.31
C GLU A 161 7.40 -28.82 31.30
N VAL A 162 7.06 -28.69 30.01
CA VAL A 162 8.03 -28.34 28.97
C VAL A 162 7.84 -26.89 28.54
N ILE A 163 8.90 -26.10 28.71
CA ILE A 163 9.00 -24.70 28.30
C ILE A 163 9.88 -24.64 27.05
N PHE A 164 9.32 -24.16 25.93
CA PHE A 164 10.03 -24.02 24.67
C PHE A 164 10.50 -22.57 24.49
N ALA A 165 11.81 -22.36 24.45
CA ALA A 165 12.39 -21.04 24.19
C ALA A 165 12.78 -20.92 22.71
N SER A 166 12.52 -19.76 22.11
CA SER A 166 13.04 -19.46 20.78
C SER A 166 14.57 -19.37 20.79
N SER A 167 15.19 -19.45 19.62
CA SER A 167 16.57 -18.96 19.48
C SER A 167 16.65 -17.49 19.89
N PRO A 168 17.68 -17.05 20.63
CA PRO A 168 17.94 -15.64 20.83
C PRO A 168 18.29 -14.93 19.52
N ALA A 169 18.22 -13.61 19.50
CA ALA A 169 18.68 -12.86 18.35
C ALA A 169 20.18 -13.08 18.12
N CYS A 170 20.63 -12.97 16.88
CA CYS A 170 22.05 -12.98 16.55
C CYS A 170 22.37 -11.62 15.93
N LEU A 171 23.22 -10.85 16.59
CA LEU A 171 23.52 -9.48 16.19
C LEU A 171 24.38 -9.43 14.93
N TYR A 172 25.39 -10.28 14.90
CA TYR A 172 26.45 -10.31 13.90
C TYR A 172 27.18 -11.66 14.03
N ALA A 173 26.65 -12.73 13.44
CA ALA A 173 27.29 -14.04 13.42
C ALA A 173 28.57 -14.10 12.54
N LEU A 174 29.30 -12.98 12.45
CA LEU A 174 30.36 -12.66 11.47
C LEU A 174 31.61 -13.53 11.57
N LYS A 175 31.79 -14.23 12.70
CA LYS A 175 32.93 -15.16 12.94
C LYS A 175 32.48 -16.62 13.03
N THR A 176 31.22 -16.90 12.72
CA THR A 176 30.63 -18.22 12.81
C THR A 176 29.91 -18.55 11.51
N ASP A 177 29.57 -19.80 11.30
CA ASP A 177 28.72 -20.27 10.20
C ASP A 177 27.21 -20.08 10.47
N ILE A 178 26.85 -19.54 11.64
CA ILE A 178 25.47 -19.26 12.06
C ILE A 178 24.94 -18.07 11.25
N ARG A 179 23.65 -18.11 10.88
CA ARG A 179 23.05 -17.09 10.00
C ARG A 179 21.90 -16.38 10.70
N GLY A 180 22.19 -15.17 11.20
CA GLY A 180 21.24 -14.36 11.97
C GLY A 180 19.96 -14.03 11.20
N ASN A 181 20.06 -13.77 9.89
CA ASN A 181 18.90 -13.54 9.02
C ASN A 181 17.96 -14.75 8.96
N ILE A 182 18.50 -15.98 8.89
CA ILE A 182 17.67 -17.19 8.90
C ILE A 182 17.01 -17.41 10.25
N ILE A 183 17.72 -17.05 11.34
CA ILE A 183 17.14 -17.10 12.69
C ILE A 183 15.93 -16.16 12.78
N GLU A 184 16.10 -14.91 12.36
CA GLU A 184 15.10 -13.85 12.41
C GLU A 184 13.92 -14.09 11.46
N ASP A 185 14.21 -14.38 10.19
CA ASP A 185 13.20 -14.42 9.12
C ASP A 185 12.48 -15.77 9.03
N GLU A 186 13.09 -16.86 9.53
CA GLU A 186 12.57 -18.22 9.33
C GLU A 186 12.40 -19.03 10.62
N ILE A 187 13.48 -19.27 11.36
CA ILE A 187 13.48 -20.19 12.51
C ILE A 187 12.59 -19.67 13.64
N VAL A 188 12.78 -18.43 14.08
CA VAL A 188 12.01 -17.84 15.19
C VAL A 188 10.53 -17.72 14.84
N PRO A 189 10.13 -17.23 13.65
CA PRO A 189 8.73 -17.30 13.21
C PRO A 189 8.15 -18.71 13.25
N MET A 190 8.93 -19.73 12.86
CA MET A 190 8.50 -21.13 12.92
C MET A 190 8.34 -21.63 14.37
N GLN A 191 9.28 -21.29 15.26
CA GLN A 191 9.22 -21.63 16.69
C GLN A 191 8.00 -20.99 17.37
N ARG A 192 7.75 -19.69 17.13
CA ARG A 192 6.55 -18.97 17.61
C ARG A 192 5.26 -19.64 17.14
N LYS A 193 5.20 -20.00 15.85
CA LYS A 193 4.06 -20.69 15.25
C LYS A 193 3.82 -22.05 15.90
N LEU A 194 4.87 -22.86 16.08
CA LEU A 194 4.78 -24.18 16.71
C LEU A 194 4.30 -24.09 18.16
N ALA A 195 4.85 -23.17 18.94
CA ALA A 195 4.43 -22.99 20.32
C ALA A 195 2.93 -22.63 20.41
N LYS A 196 2.47 -21.70 19.57
CA LYS A 196 1.06 -21.31 19.49
C LYS A 196 0.15 -22.45 19.04
N GLU A 197 0.53 -23.20 18.00
CA GLU A 197 -0.27 -24.31 17.45
C GLU A 197 -0.46 -25.45 18.43
N ASN A 198 0.55 -25.73 19.26
CA ASN A 198 0.54 -26.87 20.18
C ASN A 198 0.21 -26.46 21.63
N GLY A 199 0.01 -25.16 21.90
CA GLY A 199 -0.26 -24.65 23.25
C GLY A 199 0.91 -24.85 24.22
N TRP A 200 2.15 -24.79 23.72
CA TRP A 200 3.34 -24.92 24.56
C TRP A 200 3.59 -23.62 25.34
N LYS A 201 4.07 -23.76 26.57
CA LYS A 201 4.64 -22.63 27.31
C LYS A 201 5.88 -22.14 26.58
N PHE A 202 5.95 -20.84 26.30
CA PHE A 202 6.90 -20.30 25.34
C PHE A 202 7.64 -19.07 25.85
N ILE A 203 8.94 -19.03 25.63
CA ILE A 203 9.79 -17.86 25.88
C ILE A 203 10.29 -17.32 24.55
N ASP A 204 9.90 -16.10 24.21
CA ASP A 204 10.38 -15.42 23.00
C ASP A 204 11.74 -14.75 23.27
N MET A 205 12.78 -15.57 23.38
CA MET A 205 14.13 -15.09 23.65
C MET A 205 14.63 -14.14 22.56
N PHE A 206 14.20 -14.32 21.30
CA PHE A 206 14.55 -13.41 20.21
C PHE A 206 14.06 -12.00 20.53
N ALA A 207 12.78 -11.82 20.83
CA ALA A 207 12.22 -10.51 21.15
C ALA A 207 12.85 -9.90 22.42
N ARG A 208 13.22 -10.72 23.41
CA ARG A 208 13.88 -10.26 24.63
C ARG A 208 15.30 -9.75 24.35
N THR A 209 15.96 -10.19 23.29
CA THR A 209 17.39 -9.97 23.05
C THR A 209 17.74 -9.16 21.77
N SER A 210 16.81 -8.99 20.83
CA SER A 210 17.01 -8.42 19.47
C SER A 210 17.51 -6.98 19.39
N GLU A 211 17.51 -6.24 20.50
CA GLU A 211 17.92 -4.83 20.57
C GLU A 211 18.91 -4.58 21.72
N LYS A 212 19.46 -5.65 22.29
CA LYS A 212 20.35 -5.57 23.45
C LYS A 212 21.74 -5.98 23.05
N ASP A 213 22.32 -5.21 22.11
CA ASP A 213 23.61 -5.54 21.50
C ASP A 213 24.71 -5.76 22.55
N PHE A 214 24.62 -5.04 23.67
CA PHE A 214 25.52 -5.12 24.81
C PHE A 214 25.52 -6.45 25.58
N LEU A 215 24.47 -7.27 25.44
CA LEU A 215 24.45 -8.58 26.07
C LEU A 215 25.43 -9.55 25.39
N TYR A 216 25.85 -9.25 24.16
CA TYR A 216 26.56 -10.18 23.31
C TYR A 216 28.07 -9.95 23.32
N HIS A 217 28.79 -11.05 23.14
CA HIS A 217 30.19 -11.04 22.83
C HIS A 217 30.43 -10.55 21.39
N SER A 218 31.70 -10.25 21.08
CA SER A 218 32.16 -9.82 19.76
C SER A 218 31.91 -10.82 18.60
N ASP A 219 31.44 -12.04 18.89
CA ASP A 219 31.01 -13.00 17.87
C ASP A 219 29.53 -12.85 17.46
N GLY A 220 28.78 -11.97 18.14
CA GLY A 220 27.39 -11.63 17.87
C GLY A 220 26.39 -12.77 18.03
N VAL A 221 26.79 -13.89 18.63
CA VAL A 221 25.94 -15.05 18.89
C VAL A 221 25.86 -15.31 20.38
N HIS A 222 27.01 -15.37 21.06
CA HIS A 222 27.06 -15.75 22.47
C HIS A 222 26.98 -14.54 23.38
N PHE A 223 26.53 -14.76 24.61
CA PHE A 223 26.40 -13.71 25.60
C PHE A 223 27.68 -13.47 26.42
N LEU A 224 27.84 -12.24 26.90
CA LEU A 224 28.71 -11.89 28.01
C LEU A 224 28.07 -12.32 29.34
N ASP A 225 28.79 -12.21 30.45
CA ASP A 225 28.26 -12.51 31.80
C ASP A 225 26.92 -11.81 32.10
N ALA A 226 26.74 -10.57 31.64
CA ALA A 226 25.50 -9.82 31.80
C ALA A 226 24.36 -10.38 30.95
N GLY A 227 24.65 -10.85 29.73
CA GLY A 227 23.67 -11.51 28.87
C GLY A 227 23.19 -12.84 29.43
N TYR A 228 24.09 -13.66 29.98
CA TYR A 228 23.69 -14.91 30.64
C TYR A 228 22.90 -14.68 31.94
N PHE A 229 23.14 -13.57 32.63
CA PHE A 229 22.29 -13.17 33.75
C PHE A 229 20.88 -12.78 33.28
N TYR A 230 20.78 -11.94 32.25
CA TYR A 230 19.49 -11.52 31.67
C TYR A 230 18.70 -12.71 31.10
N GLU A 231 19.39 -13.64 30.45
CA GLU A 231 18.81 -14.89 29.99
C GLU A 231 18.21 -15.68 31.16
N ALA A 232 18.91 -15.79 32.29
CA ALA A 232 18.41 -16.46 33.48
C ALA A 232 17.18 -15.75 34.09
N GLU A 233 17.11 -14.42 34.06
CA GLU A 233 15.92 -13.68 34.48
C GLU A 233 14.69 -14.07 33.63
N CYS A 234 14.86 -14.20 32.31
CA CYS A 234 13.81 -14.64 31.40
C CYS A 234 13.35 -16.07 31.71
N MET A 235 14.29 -16.96 32.04
CA MET A 235 13.97 -18.34 32.42
C MET A 235 13.28 -18.41 33.79
N TYR A 236 13.69 -17.57 34.75
CA TYR A 236 13.05 -17.47 36.06
C TYR A 236 11.59 -17.05 35.91
N GLU A 237 11.32 -15.98 35.16
CA GLU A 237 9.95 -15.49 34.88
C GLU A 237 9.07 -16.61 34.30
N ALA A 238 9.62 -17.41 33.39
CA ALA A 238 8.89 -18.52 32.81
C ALA A 238 8.64 -19.65 33.82
N VAL A 239 9.59 -19.97 34.70
CA VAL A 239 9.46 -21.04 35.68
C VAL A 239 8.47 -20.65 36.79
N THR A 240 8.60 -19.45 37.36
CA THR A 240 7.83 -19.03 38.54
C THR A 240 6.53 -18.31 38.20
N GLY A 241 6.43 -17.75 37.00
CA GLY A 241 5.37 -16.80 36.63
C GLY A 241 5.57 -15.39 37.21
N GLU A 242 6.70 -15.15 37.87
CA GLU A 242 7.05 -13.88 38.52
C GLU A 242 8.38 -13.38 37.98
N ALA A 243 8.50 -12.08 37.72
CA ALA A 243 9.78 -11.50 37.36
C ALA A 243 10.80 -11.70 38.50
N PHE A 244 12.05 -12.09 38.20
CA PHE A 244 13.10 -12.31 39.20
C PHE A 244 13.32 -11.08 40.09
N LEU A 245 13.07 -9.91 39.52
CA LEU A 245 12.95 -8.66 40.25
C LEU A 245 11.68 -7.96 39.77
N PRO A 246 10.82 -7.41 40.67
CA PRO A 246 9.60 -6.73 40.28
C PRO A 246 9.88 -5.57 39.32
N GLU A 247 8.89 -5.24 38.49
CA GLU A 247 8.95 -4.06 37.63
C GLU A 247 9.27 -2.82 38.48
N ALA A 248 10.30 -2.07 38.09
CA ALA A 248 10.69 -0.90 38.83
C ALA A 248 9.57 0.16 38.77
N LEU A 249 9.39 0.89 39.87
CA LEU A 249 8.52 2.06 39.84
C LEU A 249 9.02 3.03 38.76
N PRO A 250 8.15 3.45 37.83
CA PRO A 250 8.59 4.24 36.70
C PRO A 250 9.01 5.64 37.15
N LEU A 251 10.08 6.14 36.56
CA LEU A 251 10.58 7.50 36.80
C LEU A 251 9.93 8.50 35.82
N ALA A 252 9.64 9.69 36.34
CA ALA A 252 9.33 10.87 35.53
C ALA A 252 10.61 11.55 35.07
N ASP A 253 11.60 11.64 35.94
CA ASP A 253 12.89 12.28 35.67
C ASP A 253 13.99 11.68 36.54
N ILE A 254 15.24 11.82 36.09
CA ILE A 254 16.44 11.55 36.87
C ILE A 254 17.49 12.61 36.56
N ARG A 255 18.06 13.21 37.61
CA ARG A 255 19.09 14.24 37.48
C ARG A 255 20.24 14.03 38.44
N GLY A 256 21.44 14.32 37.99
CA GLY A 256 22.65 14.34 38.80
C GLY A 256 22.96 15.77 39.24
N LEU A 257 23.31 15.98 40.51
CA LEU A 257 23.89 17.27 40.92
C LEU A 257 25.30 17.48 40.32
N THR A 258 25.95 16.38 39.94
CA THR A 258 27.17 16.36 39.15
C THR A 258 27.05 15.31 38.05
N GLN A 259 27.63 15.60 36.89
CA GLN A 259 27.73 14.66 35.78
C GLN A 259 28.90 15.02 34.88
N GLN A 260 29.48 14.01 34.25
CA GLN A 260 30.44 14.17 33.17
C GLN A 260 29.67 14.28 31.85
N HIS A 261 30.10 15.18 30.96
CA HIS A 261 29.52 15.26 29.62
C HIS A 261 29.65 13.93 28.87
N GLY A 262 28.56 13.45 28.28
CA GLY A 262 28.45 12.12 27.68
C GLY A 262 28.23 10.97 28.68
N ASN A 263 28.05 11.28 29.97
CA ASN A 263 27.70 10.34 31.04
C ASN A 263 26.65 10.97 31.98
N GLU A 264 25.61 11.55 31.39
CA GLU A 264 24.50 12.22 32.06
C GLU A 264 23.66 11.27 32.94
N ALA A 265 22.91 11.82 33.89
CA ALA A 265 22.13 11.03 34.85
C ALA A 265 21.04 10.15 34.23
N LEU A 266 20.52 10.55 33.07
CA LEU A 266 19.50 9.79 32.32
C LEU A 266 19.98 8.39 31.93
N TYR A 267 21.29 8.21 31.72
CA TYR A 267 21.89 6.91 31.41
C TYR A 267 21.86 5.93 32.58
N ALA A 268 21.55 6.38 33.79
CA ALA A 268 21.31 5.48 34.91
C ALA A 268 19.85 5.00 35.00
N ALA A 269 19.00 5.33 34.02
CA ALA A 269 17.58 4.94 33.99
C ALA A 269 17.07 4.65 32.56
N ASP A 270 17.96 4.40 31.61
CA ASP A 270 17.64 4.20 30.18
C ASP A 270 17.47 2.72 29.80
N ASN A 271 17.74 1.79 30.72
CA ASN A 271 17.81 0.34 30.48
C ASN A 271 18.92 -0.10 29.50
N ASP A 272 19.93 0.74 29.27
CA ASP A 272 21.17 0.39 28.57
C ASP A 272 22.33 0.32 29.58
N TYR A 273 22.71 -0.89 29.96
CA TYR A 273 23.73 -1.08 31.00
C TYR A 273 25.17 -0.74 30.55
N THR A 274 25.36 -0.26 29.31
CA THR A 274 26.65 0.20 28.78
C THR A 274 26.83 1.70 28.86
N THR A 275 25.74 2.45 28.85
CA THR A 275 25.77 3.85 29.21
C THR A 275 25.91 3.92 30.74
N ILE A 276 26.49 5.01 31.21
CA ILE A 276 26.60 5.23 32.65
C ILE A 276 26.29 6.68 32.94
N TRP A 277 25.64 6.93 34.06
CA TRP A 277 25.90 8.16 34.78
C TRP A 277 27.31 8.09 35.36
N HIS A 278 28.07 9.19 35.27
CA HIS A 278 29.34 9.34 35.98
C HIS A 278 29.47 10.76 36.53
N SER A 279 29.92 10.91 37.78
CA SER A 279 30.25 12.22 38.37
C SER A 279 31.33 12.97 37.55
N ALA A 280 31.31 14.30 37.56
CA ALA A 280 32.26 15.12 36.79
C ALA A 280 33.73 14.80 37.14
N TRP A 281 34.58 14.70 36.11
CA TRP A 281 36.01 14.43 36.29
C TRP A 281 36.80 15.69 36.62
N GLU A 282 36.66 16.75 35.83
CA GLU A 282 37.41 17.99 36.01
C GLU A 282 36.54 19.25 35.78
N PRO A 283 36.43 20.13 36.79
CA PRO A 283 36.88 19.91 38.17
C PRO A 283 36.07 18.79 38.82
N ALA A 284 36.75 17.92 39.59
CA ALA A 284 36.07 16.85 40.32
C ALA A 284 35.05 17.45 41.28
N ALA A 285 33.80 16.98 41.19
CA ALA A 285 32.73 17.49 42.03
C ALA A 285 32.96 17.10 43.50
N PRO A 286 32.64 18.00 44.45
CA PRO A 286 32.80 17.70 45.86
C PRO A 286 31.80 16.62 46.29
N ARG A 287 32.15 15.82 47.29
CA ARG A 287 31.41 14.59 47.64
C ARG A 287 29.92 14.79 47.91
N GLN A 288 29.54 15.93 48.49
CA GLN A 288 28.13 16.24 48.77
C GLN A 288 27.28 16.41 47.50
N ASP A 289 27.90 16.61 46.34
CA ASP A 289 27.22 16.76 45.05
C ASP A 289 27.13 15.43 44.28
N HIS A 290 27.66 14.32 44.82
CA HIS A 290 27.56 12.98 44.22
C HIS A 290 26.17 12.39 44.49
N VAL A 291 25.15 13.08 43.97
CA VAL A 291 23.73 12.81 44.25
C VAL A 291 22.99 12.62 42.94
N LEU A 292 22.29 11.49 42.84
CA LEU A 292 21.19 11.30 41.88
C LEU A 292 19.87 11.64 42.57
N ILE A 293 19.05 12.47 41.92
CA ILE A 293 17.69 12.78 42.33
C ILE A 293 16.77 12.10 41.33
N LEU A 294 15.90 11.22 41.84
CA LEU A 294 14.92 10.49 41.05
C LEU A 294 13.55 11.07 41.36
N GLU A 295 12.79 11.40 40.32
CA GLU A 295 11.38 11.78 40.41
C GLU A 295 10.53 10.59 39.96
N LEU A 296 9.62 10.14 40.80
CA LEU A 296 8.70 9.06 40.45
C LEU A 296 7.56 9.62 39.60
N ARG A 297 7.07 8.83 38.62
CA ARG A 297 5.89 9.24 37.83
C ARG A 297 4.65 9.47 38.67
N GLU A 298 4.57 8.78 39.79
CA GLU A 298 3.47 8.91 40.73
C GLU A 298 3.97 8.76 42.16
N ARG A 299 3.16 9.23 43.10
CA ARG A 299 3.37 8.92 44.51
C ARG A 299 3.27 7.41 44.70
N SER A 300 4.33 6.83 45.23
CA SER A 300 4.45 5.39 45.40
C SER A 300 4.91 5.05 46.81
N LEU A 301 4.56 3.85 47.25
CA LEU A 301 5.10 3.26 48.45
C LEU A 301 6.43 2.60 48.07
N VAL A 302 7.54 3.27 48.40
CA VAL A 302 8.89 2.83 48.04
C VAL A 302 9.44 1.90 49.10
N GLU A 303 9.96 0.76 48.67
CA GLU A 303 10.50 -0.29 49.51
C GLU A 303 12.04 -0.31 49.48
N GLY A 304 12.65 0.19 48.42
CA GLY A 304 14.10 0.24 48.27
C GLY A 304 14.53 0.71 46.90
N ILE A 305 15.83 0.57 46.63
CA ILE A 305 16.38 0.73 45.28
C ILE A 305 17.29 -0.43 44.92
N ARG A 306 17.45 -0.67 43.61
CA ARG A 306 18.49 -1.48 43.02
C ARG A 306 19.49 -0.61 42.28
N TYR A 307 20.75 -0.98 42.34
CA TYR A 307 21.87 -0.30 41.71
C TYR A 307 22.71 -1.30 40.92
N LEU A 308 22.88 -1.04 39.63
CA LEU A 308 23.84 -1.73 38.77
C LEU A 308 25.07 -0.82 38.57
N PRO A 309 26.25 -1.25 39.02
CA PRO A 309 27.50 -0.59 38.70
C PRO A 309 27.81 -0.63 37.20
N ARG A 310 28.73 0.21 36.74
CA ARG A 310 29.27 0.17 35.37
C ARG A 310 29.69 -1.25 34.94
N GLN A 311 29.42 -1.61 33.69
CA GLN A 311 29.65 -2.97 33.15
C GLN A 311 30.89 -3.08 32.24
N ASP A 312 31.61 -1.98 32.03
CA ASP A 312 32.75 -1.85 31.11
C ASP A 312 34.10 -2.38 31.66
N LYS A 313 34.06 -3.24 32.68
CA LYS A 313 35.22 -3.79 33.44
C LYS A 313 36.02 -2.77 34.25
N ALA A 314 35.77 -1.47 34.11
CA ALA A 314 36.42 -0.47 34.96
C ALA A 314 35.78 -0.46 36.36
N THR A 315 36.57 -0.13 37.37
CA THR A 315 36.11 -0.10 38.77
C THR A 315 35.90 1.30 39.32
N ASN A 316 36.40 2.33 38.63
CA ASN A 316 36.25 3.73 39.08
C ASN A 316 34.77 4.15 39.06
N GLY A 317 34.34 4.88 40.09
CA GLY A 317 32.96 5.32 40.23
C GLY A 317 32.02 4.30 40.85
N ILE A 318 32.42 3.02 41.03
CA ILE A 318 31.54 2.05 41.69
C ILE A 318 31.24 2.54 43.11
N ILE A 319 29.97 2.82 43.39
CA ILE A 319 29.47 3.27 44.70
C ILE A 319 29.68 2.15 45.73
N THR A 320 30.38 2.46 46.82
CA THR A 320 30.71 1.52 47.90
C THR A 320 30.10 1.90 49.24
N GLU A 321 29.66 3.14 49.41
CA GLU A 321 28.89 3.60 50.56
C GLU A 321 27.82 4.59 50.08
N TYR A 322 26.59 4.45 50.57
CA TYR A 322 25.44 5.22 50.11
C TYR A 322 24.54 5.69 51.27
N GLU A 323 23.77 6.74 51.00
CA GLU A 323 22.59 7.13 51.77
C GLU A 323 21.43 7.39 50.80
N ILE A 324 20.28 6.78 51.07
CA ILE A 324 19.03 6.99 50.34
C ILE A 324 18.12 7.86 51.20
N GLN A 325 17.65 8.96 50.62
CA GLN A 325 16.64 9.82 51.21
C GLN A 325 15.40 9.83 50.33
N ILE A 326 14.23 10.01 50.93
CA ILE A 326 12.96 10.11 50.23
C ILE A 326 12.27 11.42 50.55
N SER A 327 11.43 11.87 49.63
CA SER A 327 10.56 13.03 49.81
C SER A 327 9.15 12.66 49.40
N ASN A 328 8.17 13.05 50.22
CA ASN A 328 6.74 12.85 49.95
C ASN A 328 6.02 14.17 49.60
N ASP A 329 6.76 15.28 49.52
CA ASP A 329 6.23 16.65 49.36
C ASP A 329 6.69 17.33 48.05
N GLY A 330 7.04 16.52 47.05
CA GLY A 330 7.49 17.00 45.74
C GLY A 330 8.93 17.48 45.76
N GLY A 331 9.79 16.83 46.54
CA GLY A 331 11.21 17.14 46.63
C GLY A 331 11.53 18.39 47.45
N LYS A 332 10.59 18.93 48.25
CA LYS A 332 10.81 20.13 49.09
C LYS A 332 11.63 19.76 50.33
N SER A 333 11.32 18.64 50.98
CA SER A 333 12.04 18.12 52.14
C SER A 333 12.36 16.63 51.96
N TYR A 334 13.49 16.20 52.53
CA TYR A 334 13.97 14.82 52.41
C TYR A 334 14.24 14.22 53.79
N THR A 335 13.88 12.96 53.96
CA THR A 335 14.16 12.15 55.16
C THR A 335 14.97 10.92 54.76
N LYS A 336 15.96 10.54 55.57
CA LYS A 336 16.76 9.33 55.34
C LYS A 336 15.88 8.08 55.43
N ALA A 337 15.97 7.22 54.42
CA ALA A 337 15.22 5.96 54.31
C ALA A 337 16.13 4.72 54.42
N ALA A 338 17.36 4.80 53.92
CA ALA A 338 18.37 3.74 54.07
C ALA A 338 19.79 4.31 54.02
N GLU A 339 20.76 3.60 54.58
CA GLU A 339 22.19 3.84 54.36
C GLU A 339 22.93 2.52 54.48
N GLY A 340 24.09 2.40 53.83
CA GLY A 340 24.84 1.16 53.88
C GLY A 340 26.09 1.15 53.02
N THR A 341 26.67 -0.04 52.90
CA THR A 341 27.85 -0.30 52.07
C THR A 341 27.59 -1.39 51.06
N TRP A 342 28.37 -1.35 49.98
CA TRP A 342 28.29 -2.27 48.86
C TRP A 342 29.69 -2.73 48.45
N ASN A 343 29.80 -3.99 48.02
CA ASN A 343 31.05 -4.52 47.48
C ASN A 343 31.39 -3.86 46.14
N ALA A 344 32.68 -3.62 45.91
CA ALA A 344 33.19 -3.03 44.67
C ALA A 344 33.29 -4.06 43.53
N ASP A 345 32.16 -4.65 43.14
CA ASP A 345 32.02 -5.57 42.01
C ASP A 345 30.90 -5.10 41.06
N ALA A 346 30.78 -5.73 39.89
CA ALA A 346 29.82 -5.35 38.85
C ALA A 346 28.40 -5.95 39.04
N SER A 347 28.15 -6.67 40.13
CA SER A 347 26.85 -7.30 40.36
C SER A 347 25.81 -6.28 40.84
N TRP A 348 24.54 -6.57 40.56
CA TRP A 348 23.39 -5.86 41.11
C TRP A 348 23.47 -5.75 42.62
N LYS A 349 23.07 -4.60 43.13
CA LYS A 349 23.08 -4.28 44.55
C LYS A 349 21.72 -3.74 44.95
N GLN A 350 21.36 -3.93 46.21
CA GLN A 350 20.08 -3.44 46.73
C GLN A 350 20.30 -2.61 47.99
N ALA A 351 19.48 -1.59 48.15
CA ALA A 351 19.28 -0.84 49.38
C ALA A 351 17.81 -0.96 49.78
N GLN A 352 17.52 -1.89 50.68
CA GLN A 352 16.17 -2.09 51.20
C GLN A 352 15.90 -1.09 52.33
N PHE A 353 14.70 -0.51 52.35
CA PHE A 353 14.25 0.34 53.45
C PHE A 353 13.79 -0.54 54.62
N GLU A 354 13.98 -0.07 55.85
CA GLU A 354 13.49 -0.79 57.03
C GLU A 354 11.97 -0.98 57.00
N LYS A 355 11.26 0.00 56.41
CA LYS A 355 9.83 -0.02 56.16
C LYS A 355 9.52 0.68 54.84
N PRO A 356 8.52 0.20 54.08
CA PRO A 356 8.03 0.91 52.91
C PRO A 356 7.58 2.32 53.28
N ALA A 357 7.88 3.31 52.45
CA ALA A 357 7.61 4.70 52.75
C ALA A 357 7.08 5.44 51.51
N ALA A 358 6.07 6.27 51.72
CA ALA A 358 5.48 7.07 50.66
C ALA A 358 6.50 8.09 50.14
N ALA A 359 6.70 8.12 48.83
CA ALA A 359 7.61 9.06 48.19
C ALA A 359 7.07 9.51 46.83
N THR A 360 7.45 10.73 46.45
CA THR A 360 7.40 11.24 45.09
C THR A 360 8.80 11.45 44.53
N HIS A 361 9.82 11.60 45.39
CA HIS A 361 11.21 11.73 44.97
C HIS A 361 12.15 10.91 45.86
N LEU A 362 13.28 10.51 45.29
CA LEU A 362 14.40 9.90 46.00
C LEU A 362 15.68 10.69 45.75
N LYS A 363 16.59 10.63 46.73
CA LYS A 363 17.98 11.09 46.63
C LYS A 363 18.90 9.94 46.95
N ILE A 364 19.82 9.65 46.05
CA ILE A 364 20.88 8.65 46.23
C ILE A 364 22.17 9.43 46.38
N LEU A 365 22.67 9.56 47.60
CA LEU A 365 23.97 10.15 47.89
C LEU A 365 25.03 9.05 47.90
N ALA A 366 25.97 9.08 46.96
CA ALA A 366 27.14 8.20 46.96
C ALA A 366 28.19 8.74 47.95
N LYS A 367 28.11 8.34 49.22
CA LYS A 367 29.01 8.74 50.31
C LYS A 367 30.47 8.32 50.06
N ALA A 368 30.68 7.19 49.39
CA ALA A 368 31.98 6.75 48.92
C ALA A 368 31.85 5.99 47.59
N GLY A 369 32.90 6.07 46.77
CA GLY A 369 33.00 5.28 45.55
C GLY A 369 34.45 5.07 45.15
N ALA A 370 34.71 3.97 44.45
CA ALA A 370 36.04 3.61 43.99
C ALA A 370 36.65 4.74 43.14
N GLY A 371 37.94 5.02 43.34
CA GLY A 371 38.64 6.12 42.66
C GLY A 371 38.20 7.53 43.05
N GLY A 372 37.34 7.70 44.05
CA GLY A 372 36.87 9.02 44.50
C GLY A 372 35.70 9.59 43.69
N HIS A 373 35.21 8.85 42.69
CA HIS A 373 34.07 9.22 41.86
C HIS A 373 32.82 8.39 42.22
N SER A 374 31.72 8.67 41.54
CA SER A 374 30.50 7.85 41.56
C SER A 374 29.97 7.66 40.13
N SER A 375 29.40 6.48 39.87
CA SER A 375 28.83 6.09 38.58
C SER A 375 27.74 5.05 38.76
N ALA A 376 26.80 5.00 37.84
CA ALA A 376 25.79 3.95 37.77
C ALA A 376 25.45 3.62 36.32
N ALA A 377 25.40 2.33 36.00
CA ALA A 377 24.83 1.86 34.74
C ALA A 377 23.30 1.81 34.81
N GLU A 378 22.74 1.50 35.97
CA GLU A 378 21.30 1.46 36.14
C GLU A 378 20.91 1.69 37.60
N ILE A 379 19.81 2.39 37.82
CA ILE A 379 19.16 2.59 39.11
C ILE A 379 17.68 2.30 38.95
N ARG A 380 17.17 1.37 39.75
CA ARG A 380 15.75 1.04 39.80
C ARG A 380 15.19 1.32 41.18
N VAL A 381 13.93 1.76 41.22
CA VAL A 381 13.21 1.98 42.48
C VAL A 381 12.22 0.84 42.67
N ASP A 382 12.28 0.19 43.83
CA ASP A 382 11.37 -0.90 44.19
C ASP A 382 10.20 -0.36 45.01
N GLY A 383 8.99 -0.81 44.72
CA GLY A 383 7.81 -0.44 45.48
C GLY A 383 6.48 -0.72 44.78
N SER A 384 5.42 -0.09 45.27
CA SER A 384 4.05 -0.28 44.79
C SER A 384 3.28 1.04 44.74
N ALA A 385 2.10 1.04 44.11
CA ALA A 385 1.22 2.21 44.08
C ALA A 385 0.82 2.62 45.51
N TYR A 386 0.93 3.91 45.82
CA TYR A 386 0.54 4.42 47.12
C TYR A 386 -0.98 4.60 47.21
N THR A 387 -1.60 4.05 48.26
CA THR A 387 -3.01 4.24 48.56
C THR A 387 -3.17 5.05 49.86
N PRO A 388 -3.77 6.26 49.83
CA PRO A 388 -4.07 7.01 51.02
C PRO A 388 -4.97 6.22 51.98
N GLN A 389 -4.68 6.25 53.27
CA GLN A 389 -5.40 5.49 54.30
C GLN A 389 -6.54 6.27 54.95
N SER A 390 -6.64 7.59 54.70
CA SER A 390 -7.71 8.43 55.23
C SER A 390 -8.13 9.55 54.27
N PRO A 391 -9.37 10.07 54.37
CA PRO A 391 -9.82 11.25 53.61
C PRO A 391 -8.92 12.48 53.76
N ALA A 392 -8.36 12.69 54.96
CA ALA A 392 -7.46 13.82 55.23
C ALA A 392 -6.14 13.68 54.47
N GLU A 393 -5.55 12.48 54.52
CA GLU A 393 -4.31 12.15 53.80
C GLU A 393 -4.52 12.18 52.28
N ALA A 394 -5.67 11.72 51.78
CA ALA A 394 -6.00 11.79 50.37
C ALA A 394 -6.14 13.24 49.87
N ARG A 395 -6.74 14.12 50.69
CA ARG A 395 -6.81 15.55 50.41
C ARG A 395 -5.42 16.19 50.40
N GLU A 396 -4.55 15.83 51.33
CA GLU A 396 -3.18 16.33 51.39
C GLU A 396 -2.36 15.89 50.16
N CYS A 397 -2.48 14.62 49.76
CA CYS A 397 -1.83 14.10 48.55
C CYS A 397 -2.31 14.84 47.31
N LEU A 398 -3.62 15.00 47.14
CA LEU A 398 -4.20 15.69 45.98
C LEU A 398 -3.80 17.18 45.93
N GLN A 399 -3.69 17.85 47.09
CA GLN A 399 -3.17 19.23 47.18
C GLN A 399 -1.72 19.31 46.72
N ALA A 400 -0.88 18.40 47.19
CA ALA A 400 0.53 18.38 46.84
C ALA A 400 0.73 18.14 45.34
N ASP A 401 -0.04 17.21 44.75
CA ASP A 401 0.02 16.91 43.32
C ASP A 401 -0.48 18.11 42.48
N TYR A 402 -1.59 18.75 42.88
CA TYR A 402 -2.08 19.98 42.26
C TYR A 402 -1.02 21.08 42.26
N GLU A 403 -0.41 21.38 43.41
CA GLU A 403 0.63 22.41 43.53
C GLU A 403 1.88 22.10 42.72
N ALA A 404 2.26 20.83 42.63
CA ALA A 404 3.41 20.40 41.84
C ALA A 404 3.12 20.62 40.35
N TYR A 405 1.97 20.19 39.86
CA TYR A 405 1.61 20.33 38.45
C TYR A 405 1.34 21.78 38.05
N GLU A 406 0.72 22.59 38.91
CA GLU A 406 0.55 24.02 38.66
C GLU A 406 1.88 24.75 38.50
N ARG A 407 2.91 24.32 39.23
CA ARG A 407 4.26 24.90 39.16
C ARG A 407 5.03 24.43 37.92
N ASN A 408 4.91 23.16 37.57
CA ASN A 408 5.72 22.54 36.51
C ASN A 408 5.14 22.76 35.10
N TYR A 409 3.81 22.88 34.97
CA TYR A 409 3.13 22.99 33.67
C TYR A 409 2.52 24.38 33.49
N THR A 410 3.34 25.34 33.04
CA THR A 410 2.97 26.77 32.97
C THR A 410 2.86 27.33 31.55
N ASP A 411 3.51 26.71 30.56
CA ASP A 411 3.56 27.19 29.18
C ASP A 411 2.71 26.31 28.26
N GLU A 412 1.58 26.86 27.79
CA GLU A 412 0.66 26.14 26.90
C GLU A 412 1.26 25.85 25.52
N THR A 413 2.26 26.60 25.09
CA THR A 413 2.84 26.48 23.74
C THR A 413 3.68 25.21 23.57
N LEU A 414 4.07 24.57 24.67
CA LEU A 414 4.84 23.34 24.66
C LEU A 414 4.00 22.09 24.32
N TYR A 415 2.67 22.17 24.50
CA TYR A 415 1.78 21.00 24.48
C TYR A 415 0.74 21.05 23.36
N GLU A 416 0.21 19.87 22.99
CA GLU A 416 -0.90 19.76 22.04
C GLU A 416 -2.18 20.35 22.65
N ALA A 417 -2.94 21.09 21.85
CA ALA A 417 -4.06 21.90 22.36
C ALA A 417 -5.15 21.05 23.06
N SER A 418 -5.40 19.83 22.59
CA SER A 418 -6.38 18.94 23.21
C SER A 418 -5.88 18.37 24.55
N ALA A 419 -4.60 17.99 24.64
CA ALA A 419 -3.96 17.56 25.88
C ALA A 419 -3.90 18.70 26.92
N TRP A 420 -3.52 19.91 26.50
CA TRP A 420 -3.51 21.08 27.39
C TRP A 420 -4.89 21.39 27.95
N LYS A 421 -5.91 21.32 27.11
CA LYS A 421 -7.30 21.49 27.54
C LYS A 421 -7.70 20.44 28.58
N LEU A 422 -7.41 19.16 28.33
CA LEU A 422 -7.70 18.07 29.26
C LEU A 422 -7.00 18.28 30.62
N PHE A 423 -5.73 18.70 30.61
CA PHE A 423 -4.98 19.04 31.82
C PHE A 423 -5.65 20.16 32.62
N ARG A 424 -5.99 21.28 31.97
CA ARG A 424 -6.62 22.42 32.64
C ARG A 424 -8.00 22.08 33.20
N GLU A 425 -8.78 21.28 32.49
CA GLU A 425 -10.10 20.81 32.96
C GLU A 425 -9.98 19.95 34.22
N ASN A 426 -8.98 19.06 34.28
CA ASN A 426 -8.74 18.22 35.46
C ASN A 426 -8.16 19.00 36.65
N MET A 427 -7.25 19.96 36.41
CA MET A 427 -6.78 20.89 37.43
C MET A 427 -7.95 21.66 38.07
N GLN A 428 -8.88 22.18 37.25
CA GLN A 428 -10.07 22.86 37.75
C GLN A 428 -11.02 21.94 38.53
N ALA A 429 -11.18 20.68 38.09
CA ALA A 429 -12.02 19.70 38.78
C ALA A 429 -11.48 19.41 40.19
N VAL A 430 -10.16 19.26 40.32
CA VAL A 430 -9.46 19.10 41.60
C VAL A 430 -9.67 20.32 42.49
N GLN A 431 -9.34 21.52 41.99
CA GLN A 431 -9.48 22.77 42.74
C GLN A 431 -10.91 22.94 43.29
N LYS A 432 -11.92 22.75 42.44
CA LYS A 432 -13.34 22.88 42.84
C LYS A 432 -13.76 21.86 43.89
N ARG A 433 -13.30 20.61 43.79
CA ARG A 433 -13.66 19.59 44.79
C ARG A 433 -12.99 19.85 46.13
N MET A 434 -11.77 20.39 46.12
CA MET A 434 -11.00 20.67 47.33
C MET A 434 -11.60 21.80 48.18
N GLU A 435 -12.42 22.68 47.60
CA GLU A 435 -13.21 23.69 48.33
C GLU A 435 -14.32 23.09 49.22
N GLN A 436 -14.70 21.84 49.00
CA GLN A 436 -15.74 21.13 49.76
C GLN A 436 -15.11 20.25 50.85
N GLU A 437 -15.63 20.30 52.08
CA GLU A 437 -15.01 19.65 53.25
C GLU A 437 -15.13 18.11 53.29
N ASP A 438 -15.98 17.50 52.47
CA ASP A 438 -16.42 16.09 52.54
C ASP A 438 -15.81 15.14 51.50
N LEU A 439 -14.55 15.34 51.08
CA LEU A 439 -13.86 14.49 50.10
C LEU A 439 -13.74 13.03 50.58
N SER A 440 -14.34 12.07 49.86
CA SER A 440 -14.16 10.65 50.13
C SER A 440 -12.86 10.09 49.52
N LEU A 441 -12.40 8.95 50.04
CA LEU A 441 -11.22 8.24 49.49
C LEU A 441 -11.38 7.87 48.00
N ALA A 442 -12.57 7.38 47.61
CA ALA A 442 -12.83 6.98 46.23
C ALA A 442 -12.84 8.19 45.29
N GLU A 443 -13.43 9.31 45.70
CA GLU A 443 -13.43 10.55 44.91
C GLU A 443 -12.02 11.13 44.76
N ALA A 444 -11.23 11.12 45.84
CA ALA A 444 -9.84 11.58 45.80
C ALA A 444 -9.00 10.71 44.85
N ALA A 445 -9.20 9.39 44.86
CA ALA A 445 -8.52 8.46 43.95
C ALA A 445 -8.88 8.72 42.48
N VAL A 446 -10.17 8.94 42.17
CA VAL A 446 -10.61 9.28 40.81
C VAL A 446 -10.03 10.62 40.34
N LEU A 447 -10.05 11.64 41.20
CA LEU A 447 -9.48 12.95 40.87
C LEU A 447 -7.97 12.89 40.65
N SER A 448 -7.25 12.15 41.50
CA SER A 448 -5.82 11.91 41.35
C SER A 448 -5.53 11.15 40.05
N GLN A 449 -6.29 10.10 39.74
CA GLN A 449 -6.16 9.35 38.50
C GLN A 449 -6.41 10.22 37.26
N ASN A 450 -7.52 10.97 37.24
CA ASN A 450 -7.84 11.81 36.08
C ASN A 450 -6.81 12.92 35.88
N LEU A 451 -6.33 13.53 36.98
CA LEU A 451 -5.28 14.53 36.93
C LEU A 451 -3.98 13.93 36.38
N ARG A 452 -3.62 12.72 36.82
CA ARG A 452 -2.49 11.96 36.30
C ARG A 452 -2.64 11.64 34.81
N GLU A 453 -3.78 11.12 34.37
CA GLU A 453 -4.03 10.84 32.95
C GLU A 453 -3.93 12.09 32.08
N ALA A 454 -4.39 13.23 32.62
CA ALA A 454 -4.29 14.51 31.94
C ALA A 454 -2.83 15.00 31.85
N VAL A 455 -2.03 14.87 32.90
CA VAL A 455 -0.58 15.15 32.85
C VAL A 455 0.13 14.19 31.90
N LEU A 456 -0.17 12.90 31.94
CA LEU A 456 0.37 11.93 30.99
C LEU A 456 0.00 12.29 29.54
N SER A 457 -1.18 12.87 29.30
CA SER A 457 -1.55 13.35 27.97
C SER A 457 -0.68 14.53 27.50
N LEU A 458 -0.20 15.38 28.42
CA LEU A 458 0.80 16.42 28.09
C LEU A 458 2.14 15.79 27.71
N LEU A 459 2.54 14.75 28.44
CA LEU A 459 3.79 14.01 28.24
C LEU A 459 3.76 13.06 27.04
N LYS A 460 2.59 12.76 26.47
CA LYS A 460 2.48 11.91 25.26
C LYS A 460 3.14 12.54 24.03
N LYS A 461 3.44 13.84 24.05
CA LYS A 461 4.29 14.47 23.02
C LYS A 461 5.76 13.97 23.09
N GLU A 462 6.21 13.44 24.23
CA GLU A 462 7.54 12.80 24.37
C GLU A 462 7.55 11.30 24.02
N THR A 463 6.44 10.69 23.60
CA THR A 463 6.38 9.22 23.32
C THR A 463 5.69 8.81 22.01
N GLU A 464 5.65 9.70 21.02
CA GLU A 464 5.88 9.30 19.63
C GLU A 464 7.13 10.04 19.11
N VAL A 465 8.22 10.02 19.88
CA VAL A 465 9.52 10.08 19.21
C VAL A 465 9.53 8.84 18.33
N LEU A 466 9.49 9.06 17.01
CA LEU A 466 9.69 7.99 16.07
C LEU A 466 10.98 7.27 16.48
N ASP A 467 10.84 6.04 16.97
CA ASP A 467 11.99 5.20 17.20
C ASP A 467 12.51 4.76 15.83
N ILE A 468 13.47 5.51 15.30
CA ILE A 468 14.08 5.27 13.99
C ILE A 468 14.64 3.85 13.92
N LYS A 469 15.23 3.35 15.01
CA LYS A 469 15.82 2.00 15.07
C LYS A 469 14.74 0.92 14.91
N LYS A 470 13.56 1.15 15.49
CA LYS A 470 12.40 0.27 15.35
C LYS A 470 11.70 0.41 14.00
N ALA A 471 11.62 1.63 13.47
CA ALA A 471 11.00 1.91 12.18
C ALA A 471 11.82 1.32 11.01
N MET A 472 13.15 1.35 11.11
CA MET A 472 14.04 0.80 10.11
C MET A 472 14.44 -0.65 10.43
N GLN A 473 13.97 -1.58 9.61
CA GLN A 473 14.25 -3.02 9.69
C GLN A 473 15.76 -3.28 9.65
N ARG A 474 16.24 -4.11 10.57
CA ARG A 474 17.61 -4.61 10.60
C ARG A 474 17.79 -5.65 9.50
N LYS A 475 18.79 -5.51 8.65
CA LYS A 475 19.11 -6.47 7.57
C LYS A 475 20.63 -6.58 7.36
N PHE A 476 21.02 -7.59 6.60
CA PHE A 476 22.41 -7.85 6.21
C PHE A 476 22.48 -8.21 4.74
N TYR A 477 23.56 -7.78 4.09
CA TYR A 477 23.93 -8.23 2.76
C TYR A 477 25.31 -8.88 2.82
N ILE A 478 25.50 -9.94 2.05
CA ILE A 478 26.78 -10.65 1.95
C ILE A 478 27.17 -10.64 0.48
N GLU A 479 28.30 -10.01 0.18
CA GLU A 479 28.87 -9.95 -1.15
C GLU A 479 29.56 -11.27 -1.52
N GLU A 480 29.78 -11.52 -2.81
CA GLU A 480 30.41 -12.76 -3.30
C GLU A 480 31.79 -13.03 -2.69
N ASP A 481 32.54 -11.98 -2.35
CA ASP A 481 33.85 -12.10 -1.71
C ASP A 481 33.79 -12.33 -0.19
N GLY A 482 32.58 -12.45 0.37
CA GLY A 482 32.32 -12.67 1.79
C GLY A 482 32.24 -11.38 2.61
N THR A 483 32.33 -10.21 1.99
CA THR A 483 32.11 -8.92 2.66
C THR A 483 30.69 -8.83 3.18
N ILE A 484 30.54 -8.57 4.47
CA ILE A 484 29.24 -8.46 5.11
C ILE A 484 28.94 -6.99 5.37
N LEU A 485 27.80 -6.54 4.84
CA LEU A 485 27.32 -5.18 4.98
C LEU A 485 26.01 -5.18 5.79
N PRO A 486 26.05 -4.88 7.10
CA PRO A 486 24.84 -4.59 7.86
C PRO A 486 24.14 -3.38 7.27
N TYR A 487 22.81 -3.40 7.19
CA TYR A 487 22.05 -2.23 6.77
C TYR A 487 20.70 -2.13 7.48
N ARG A 488 20.18 -0.91 7.48
CA ARG A 488 18.83 -0.57 7.96
C ARG A 488 17.95 -0.24 6.78
N MET A 489 16.72 -0.73 6.79
CA MET A 489 15.80 -0.57 5.68
C MET A 489 14.41 -0.15 6.15
N TYR A 490 13.86 0.88 5.56
CA TYR A 490 12.46 1.26 5.73
C TYR A 490 11.69 1.02 4.44
N LEU A 491 10.48 0.46 4.58
CA LEU A 491 9.49 0.41 3.51
C LEU A 491 8.43 1.47 3.79
N PRO A 492 7.99 2.23 2.77
CA PRO A 492 6.98 3.27 2.95
C PRO A 492 5.67 2.68 3.47
N GLU A 493 4.95 3.46 4.28
CA GLU A 493 3.66 3.04 4.84
C GLU A 493 2.70 2.59 3.74
N GLY A 494 2.15 1.38 3.88
CA GLY A 494 1.30 0.77 2.84
C GLY A 494 2.04 0.30 1.59
N TYR A 495 3.34 0.00 1.68
CA TYR A 495 4.12 -0.60 0.58
C TYR A 495 3.38 -1.76 -0.11
N SER A 496 3.32 -1.71 -1.44
CA SER A 496 2.73 -2.74 -2.29
C SER A 496 3.72 -3.15 -3.39
N PRO A 497 3.95 -4.46 -3.62
CA PRO A 497 4.79 -4.92 -4.72
C PRO A 497 4.22 -4.56 -6.11
N GLU A 498 2.95 -4.14 -6.21
CA GLU A 498 2.33 -3.72 -7.47
C GLU A 498 2.68 -2.28 -7.87
N LYS A 499 3.23 -1.47 -6.94
CA LYS A 499 3.64 -0.08 -7.18
C LYS A 499 5.17 0.02 -7.14
N LYS A 500 5.75 0.81 -8.05
CA LYS A 500 7.18 1.15 -8.05
C LYS A 500 7.43 2.38 -7.16
N TYR A 501 8.40 2.30 -6.25
CA TYR A 501 8.73 3.37 -5.30
C TYR A 501 10.15 3.90 -5.55
N PRO A 502 10.41 5.21 -5.34
CA PRO A 502 11.77 5.73 -5.25
C PRO A 502 12.57 5.01 -4.15
N LEU A 503 13.89 4.98 -4.33
CA LEU A 503 14.82 4.47 -3.31
C LEU A 503 15.79 5.58 -2.91
N VAL A 504 16.00 5.76 -1.61
CA VAL A 504 17.03 6.62 -1.04
C VAL A 504 18.09 5.77 -0.37
N LEU A 505 19.30 5.78 -0.91
CA LEU A 505 20.50 5.22 -0.27
C LEU A 505 21.16 6.29 0.60
N PHE A 506 21.43 5.97 1.86
CA PHE A 506 22.08 6.86 2.81
C PHE A 506 23.44 6.31 3.24
N LEU A 507 24.52 7.02 2.90
CA LEU A 507 25.89 6.64 3.29
C LEU A 507 26.37 7.54 4.44
N HIS A 508 26.59 6.95 5.60
CA HIS A 508 26.98 7.68 6.82
C HIS A 508 28.46 8.10 6.82
N GLY A 509 28.82 9.00 7.75
CA GLY A 509 30.18 9.48 7.97
C GLY A 509 31.06 8.54 8.79
N ALA A 510 32.35 8.87 8.97
CA ALA A 510 33.30 7.97 9.63
C ALA A 510 32.98 7.67 11.11
N GLY A 511 32.22 8.55 11.78
CA GLY A 511 31.82 8.43 13.18
C GLY A 511 30.81 7.30 13.45
N GLU A 512 30.04 6.91 12.43
CA GLU A 512 29.01 5.88 12.55
C GLU A 512 29.45 4.50 12.04
N ARG A 513 30.74 4.35 11.71
CA ARG A 513 31.32 3.04 11.42
C ARG A 513 31.13 2.10 12.59
N GLY A 514 30.91 0.83 12.31
CA GLY A 514 30.69 -0.14 13.36
C GLY A 514 30.07 -1.42 12.87
N SER A 515 29.65 -2.23 13.85
CA SER A 515 29.01 -3.52 13.62
C SER A 515 27.62 -3.62 14.24
N THR A 516 27.16 -2.59 14.96
CA THR A 516 25.91 -2.60 15.73
C THR A 516 24.66 -2.60 14.85
N ASN A 517 24.81 -2.30 13.56
CA ASN A 517 23.74 -2.00 12.64
C ASN A 517 22.76 -0.95 13.22
N THR A 518 23.24 0.00 14.02
CA THR A 518 22.44 1.08 14.59
C THR A 518 23.15 2.42 14.54
N ALA A 519 24.49 2.45 14.57
CA ALA A 519 25.22 3.71 14.65
C ALA A 519 24.97 4.59 13.42
N GLN A 520 24.73 4.02 12.23
CA GLN A 520 24.41 4.79 11.02
C GLN A 520 23.12 5.61 11.13
N LEU A 521 22.26 5.31 12.11
CA LEU A 521 21.01 6.01 12.40
C LEU A 521 21.15 7.08 13.50
N THR A 522 22.34 7.24 14.07
CA THR A 522 22.58 8.13 15.22
C THR A 522 23.28 9.43 14.80
N ASN A 523 23.68 10.24 15.78
CA ASN A 523 24.33 11.54 15.58
C ASN A 523 23.49 12.44 14.67
N SER A 524 24.09 13.24 13.79
CA SER A 524 23.38 14.12 12.86
C SER A 524 22.56 13.35 11.81
N ASN A 525 22.84 12.07 11.56
CA ASN A 525 22.08 11.27 10.60
C ASN A 525 20.65 11.03 11.06
N LYS A 526 20.40 11.02 12.38
CA LYS A 526 19.04 10.87 12.93
C LYS A 526 18.09 11.94 12.39
N ASP A 527 18.57 13.16 12.19
CA ASP A 527 17.73 14.29 11.75
C ASP A 527 17.19 14.06 10.34
N PHE A 528 17.97 13.42 9.45
CA PHE A 528 17.51 12.99 8.13
C PHE A 528 16.39 11.95 8.24
N PHE A 529 16.57 10.94 9.09
CA PHE A 529 15.60 9.87 9.26
C PHE A 529 14.34 10.34 9.99
N GLU A 530 14.44 11.18 11.01
CA GLU A 530 13.28 11.79 11.69
C GLU A 530 12.42 12.58 10.71
N ARG A 531 13.04 13.29 9.76
CA ARG A 531 12.31 14.01 8.70
C ARG A 531 11.63 13.05 7.73
N MET A 532 12.39 12.11 7.16
CA MET A 532 11.92 11.17 6.13
C MET A 532 10.88 10.16 6.65
N LEU A 533 10.99 9.75 7.91
CA LEU A 533 10.14 8.72 8.53
C LEU A 533 9.10 9.31 9.49
N GLY A 534 9.24 10.59 9.85
CA GLY A 534 8.33 11.31 10.74
C GLY A 534 7.33 12.13 9.92
N SER A 535 7.48 13.46 9.96
CA SER A 535 6.48 14.41 9.45
C SER A 535 6.26 14.34 7.94
N GLU A 536 7.29 14.04 7.15
CA GLU A 536 7.24 14.12 5.68
C GLU A 536 7.10 12.73 5.01
N ARG A 537 6.95 11.65 5.80
CA ARG A 537 6.91 10.27 5.29
C ARG A 537 5.85 10.00 4.23
N ASN A 538 4.72 10.72 4.32
CA ASN A 538 3.59 10.58 3.41
C ASN A 538 3.71 11.50 2.19
N ASP A 539 4.49 12.57 2.30
CA ASP A 539 4.75 13.48 1.18
C ASP A 539 5.78 12.87 0.22
N TYR A 540 6.74 12.10 0.75
CA TYR A 540 7.81 11.46 -0.01
C TYR A 540 7.91 9.95 0.27
N PRO A 541 6.92 9.14 -0.14
CA PRO A 541 6.93 7.71 0.11
C PRO A 541 8.07 7.03 -0.66
N ALA A 542 9.08 6.57 0.06
CA ALA A 542 10.29 5.98 -0.50
C ALA A 542 10.76 4.76 0.30
N ILE A 543 11.47 3.85 -0.38
CA ILE A 543 12.29 2.84 0.27
C ILE A 543 13.57 3.52 0.73
N ILE A 544 13.93 3.40 2.01
CA ILE A 544 15.14 4.03 2.57
C ILE A 544 16.10 2.95 3.00
N VAL A 545 17.36 3.06 2.61
CA VAL A 545 18.41 2.06 2.84
C VAL A 545 19.63 2.75 3.42
N ALA A 546 20.07 2.33 4.60
CA ALA A 546 21.22 2.87 5.30
C ALA A 546 22.19 1.75 5.68
N PRO A 547 23.14 1.38 4.79
CA PRO A 547 24.20 0.45 5.12
C PRO A 547 25.17 1.04 6.15
N GLN A 548 25.77 0.17 6.96
CA GLN A 548 26.80 0.52 7.93
C GLN A 548 28.16 0.01 7.46
N CYS A 549 29.10 0.92 7.23
CA CYS A 549 30.50 0.60 6.96
C CYS A 549 31.15 0.01 8.23
N PRO A 550 31.88 -1.12 8.13
CA PRO A 550 32.56 -1.74 9.26
C PRO A 550 33.59 -0.84 9.95
N ASN A 551 33.96 -1.21 11.18
CA ASN A 551 35.06 -0.58 11.90
C ASN A 551 36.37 -0.65 11.09
N ASN A 552 37.10 0.46 11.04
CA ASN A 552 38.37 0.66 10.34
C ASN A 552 38.32 0.64 8.81
N GLU A 553 37.18 0.30 8.21
CA GLU A 553 37.00 0.34 6.76
C GLU A 553 36.46 1.71 6.30
N GLN A 554 36.36 1.89 4.97
CA GLN A 554 35.89 3.11 4.33
C GLN A 554 35.05 2.80 3.09
N TRP A 555 34.15 3.73 2.74
CA TRP A 555 33.44 3.64 1.45
C TRP A 555 34.37 3.83 0.25
N VAL A 556 35.47 4.57 0.43
CA VAL A 556 36.49 4.84 -0.59
C VAL A 556 37.86 4.86 0.10
N ASP A 557 38.83 4.11 -0.42
CA ASP A 557 40.15 3.94 0.19
C ASP A 557 41.08 5.13 -0.10
N THR A 558 40.72 6.33 0.38
CA THR A 558 41.47 7.57 0.17
C THR A 558 41.58 8.40 1.46
N PRO A 559 42.71 9.07 1.72
CA PRO A 559 42.79 10.03 2.83
C PRO A 559 41.90 11.24 2.56
N TRP A 560 40.86 11.44 3.37
CA TRP A 560 39.91 12.56 3.17
C TRP A 560 40.54 13.95 3.35
N ALA A 561 41.64 14.04 4.10
CA ALA A 561 42.39 15.29 4.29
C ALA A 561 43.07 15.78 2.98
N ASP A 562 43.24 14.91 1.99
CA ASP A 562 43.84 15.27 0.70
C ASP A 562 42.81 15.93 -0.25
N GLY A 563 41.51 15.84 0.07
CA GLY A 563 40.42 16.34 -0.76
C GLY A 563 40.17 15.48 -2.00
N CYS A 564 40.01 16.10 -3.17
CA CYS A 564 39.78 15.40 -4.43
C CYS A 564 40.90 14.41 -4.78
N TYR A 565 40.52 13.26 -5.36
CA TYR A 565 41.42 12.15 -5.67
C TYR A 565 41.38 11.78 -7.15
N ARG A 566 42.16 10.76 -7.56
CA ARG A 566 42.10 10.16 -8.91
C ARG A 566 41.49 8.77 -8.84
N MET A 567 40.28 8.61 -9.39
CA MET A 567 39.53 7.35 -9.32
C MET A 567 40.27 6.18 -9.97
N GLN A 568 41.13 6.45 -10.96
CA GLN A 568 41.95 5.43 -11.61
C GLN A 568 43.07 4.89 -10.71
N GLU A 569 43.49 5.66 -9.70
CA GLU A 569 44.54 5.30 -8.74
C GLU A 569 43.97 4.67 -7.45
N VAL A 570 42.66 4.83 -7.23
CA VAL A 570 41.94 4.30 -6.07
C VAL A 570 41.08 3.10 -6.49
N ALA A 571 41.49 1.92 -6.05
CA ALA A 571 40.72 0.69 -6.26
C ALA A 571 39.32 0.82 -5.61
N LYS A 572 38.33 0.14 -6.19
CA LYS A 572 37.00 0.04 -5.56
C LYS A 572 37.12 -0.77 -4.27
N SER A 573 36.76 -0.17 -3.14
CA SER A 573 36.77 -0.85 -1.83
C SER A 573 35.77 -2.01 -1.82
N ASN A 574 35.92 -2.93 -0.88
CA ASN A 574 34.99 -4.07 -0.78
C ASN A 574 33.61 -3.60 -0.30
N GLU A 575 33.57 -2.55 0.52
CA GLU A 575 32.36 -1.93 1.04
C GLU A 575 31.56 -1.30 -0.09
N MET A 576 32.22 -0.63 -1.05
CA MET A 576 31.54 -0.07 -2.21
C MET A 576 31.00 -1.17 -3.15
N LYS A 577 31.74 -2.28 -3.34
CA LYS A 577 31.21 -3.45 -4.06
C LYS A 577 29.95 -3.98 -3.36
N ALA A 578 30.00 -4.14 -2.05
CA ALA A 578 28.87 -4.62 -1.26
C ALA A 578 27.67 -3.66 -1.30
N VAL A 579 27.89 -2.34 -1.39
CA VAL A 579 26.81 -1.35 -1.60
C VAL A 579 26.17 -1.51 -2.98
N GLU A 580 26.97 -1.65 -4.04
CA GLU A 580 26.45 -1.90 -5.40
C GLU A 580 25.68 -3.23 -5.49
N GLY A 581 26.23 -4.29 -4.88
CA GLY A 581 25.60 -5.60 -4.81
C GLY A 581 24.30 -5.57 -3.99
N LEU A 582 24.28 -4.85 -2.87
CA LEU A 582 23.07 -4.61 -2.10
C LEU A 582 22.01 -3.90 -2.95
N LEU A 583 22.36 -2.82 -3.66
CA LEU A 583 21.43 -2.12 -4.55
C LEU A 583 20.87 -3.05 -5.63
N ALA A 584 21.73 -3.87 -6.26
CA ALA A 584 21.30 -4.85 -7.25
C ALA A 584 20.30 -5.86 -6.66
N SER A 585 20.63 -6.45 -5.50
CA SER A 585 19.77 -7.40 -4.79
C SER A 585 18.41 -6.78 -4.40
N LEU A 586 18.42 -5.52 -3.97
CA LEU A 586 17.19 -4.80 -3.63
C LEU A 586 16.32 -4.54 -4.86
N MET A 587 16.92 -4.18 -5.99
CA MET A 587 16.20 -3.98 -7.26
C MET A 587 15.56 -5.27 -7.80
N GLU A 588 16.13 -6.43 -7.48
CA GLU A 588 15.52 -7.73 -7.78
C GLU A 588 14.40 -8.11 -6.81
N THR A 589 14.54 -7.73 -5.54
CA THR A 589 13.65 -8.18 -4.45
C THR A 589 12.44 -7.28 -4.26
N TYR A 590 12.59 -5.97 -4.46
CA TYR A 590 11.59 -4.95 -4.15
C TYR A 590 11.15 -4.17 -5.39
N SER A 591 9.93 -3.64 -5.33
CA SER A 591 9.36 -2.84 -6.41
C SER A 591 9.90 -1.40 -6.39
N ILE A 592 11.11 -1.25 -6.91
CA ILE A 592 11.83 0.02 -6.98
C ILE A 592 11.67 0.66 -8.37
N ASN A 593 11.39 1.96 -8.39
CA ASN A 593 11.45 2.79 -9.61
C ASN A 593 12.92 3.12 -9.89
N GLN A 594 13.49 2.45 -10.90
CA GLN A 594 14.90 2.60 -11.25
C GLN A 594 15.26 3.99 -11.79
N ASN A 595 14.27 4.75 -12.26
CA ASN A 595 14.46 6.14 -12.71
C ASN A 595 14.55 7.13 -11.54
N ARG A 596 14.35 6.67 -10.29
CA ARG A 596 14.26 7.48 -9.07
C ARG A 596 15.07 6.85 -7.92
N LEU A 597 16.30 6.44 -8.22
CA LEU A 597 17.30 6.11 -7.22
C LEU A 597 18.06 7.37 -6.81
N TYR A 598 18.07 7.63 -5.51
CA TYR A 598 18.69 8.78 -4.91
C TYR A 598 19.76 8.32 -3.94
N THR A 599 20.81 9.13 -3.77
CA THR A 599 21.80 8.90 -2.72
C THR A 599 22.09 10.16 -1.93
N VAL A 600 22.25 10.03 -0.63
CA VAL A 600 22.62 11.10 0.30
C VAL A 600 23.81 10.60 1.11
N GLY A 601 24.78 11.45 1.39
CA GLY A 601 25.90 11.05 2.22
C GLY A 601 26.68 12.20 2.80
N PHE A 602 27.24 11.98 3.99
CA PHE A 602 27.97 12.97 4.76
C PHE A 602 29.42 12.52 5.02
N SER A 603 30.38 13.44 4.88
CA SER A 603 31.80 13.20 5.19
C SER A 603 32.34 12.00 4.41
N MET A 604 32.85 10.95 5.08
CA MET A 604 33.19 9.66 4.46
C MET A 604 32.09 9.13 3.52
N GLY A 605 30.82 9.29 3.90
CA GLY A 605 29.67 8.95 3.08
C GLY A 605 29.52 9.79 1.82
N ALA A 606 29.92 11.06 1.85
CA ALA A 606 29.94 11.91 0.66
C ALA A 606 31.02 11.50 -0.34
N PHE A 607 32.18 11.01 0.12
CA PHE A 607 33.16 10.34 -0.77
C PHE A 607 32.54 9.11 -1.43
N GLY A 608 31.82 8.29 -0.65
CA GLY A 608 31.07 7.15 -1.17
C GLY A 608 30.02 7.54 -2.22
N VAL A 609 29.28 8.63 -2.00
CA VAL A 609 28.31 9.17 -2.97
C VAL A 609 28.98 9.56 -4.28
N TRP A 610 30.08 10.30 -4.22
CA TRP A 610 30.84 10.66 -5.42
C TRP A 610 31.34 9.43 -6.16
N ASP A 611 31.96 8.48 -5.45
CA ASP A 611 32.53 7.27 -6.04
C ASP A 611 31.46 6.38 -6.68
N LEU A 612 30.31 6.19 -6.01
CA LEU A 612 29.17 5.44 -6.53
C LEU A 612 28.65 6.04 -7.84
N MET A 613 28.46 7.36 -7.90
CA MET A 613 28.04 8.05 -9.12
C MET A 613 29.08 7.91 -10.24
N MET A 614 30.36 8.15 -9.95
CA MET A 614 31.42 8.15 -10.97
C MET A 614 31.64 6.76 -11.59
N ARG A 615 31.46 5.70 -10.79
CA ARG A 615 31.54 4.31 -11.28
C ARG A 615 30.26 3.85 -11.97
N ASN A 616 29.13 4.49 -11.66
CA ASN A 616 27.80 4.12 -12.17
C ASN A 616 27.03 5.37 -12.66
N PRO A 617 27.49 6.04 -13.73
CA PRO A 617 27.01 7.37 -14.11
C PRO A 617 25.51 7.45 -14.49
N ASN A 618 24.90 6.31 -14.83
CA ASN A 618 23.49 6.21 -15.21
C ASN A 618 22.61 5.57 -14.13
N LEU A 619 23.15 5.27 -12.94
CA LEU A 619 22.43 4.56 -11.89
C LEU A 619 21.52 5.49 -11.08
N LEU A 620 21.98 6.72 -10.84
CA LEU A 620 21.36 7.64 -9.89
C LEU A 620 20.63 8.76 -10.61
N ALA A 621 19.38 9.00 -10.21
CA ALA A 621 18.61 10.15 -10.65
C ALA A 621 19.12 11.44 -9.98
N ALA A 622 19.52 11.35 -8.71
CA ALA A 622 20.07 12.48 -7.97
C ALA A 622 20.99 12.06 -6.82
N ALA A 623 21.86 13.00 -6.43
CA ALA A 623 22.78 12.82 -5.32
C ALA A 623 22.97 14.08 -4.46
N VAL A 624 23.15 13.86 -3.16
CA VAL A 624 23.40 14.90 -2.15
C VAL A 624 24.68 14.56 -1.36
N PRO A 625 25.87 14.88 -1.90
CA PRO A 625 27.12 14.75 -1.17
C PRO A 625 27.36 15.97 -0.26
N ILE A 626 27.60 15.73 1.02
CA ILE A 626 27.77 16.74 2.07
C ILE A 626 29.18 16.61 2.67
N ALA A 627 30.01 17.65 2.56
CA ALA A 627 31.35 17.69 3.14
C ALA A 627 32.29 16.54 2.67
N GLY A 628 32.36 16.29 1.35
CA GLY A 628 33.23 15.25 0.77
C GLY A 628 33.91 15.66 -0.54
N ALA A 629 34.62 14.72 -1.17
CA ALA A 629 35.29 14.95 -2.44
C ALA A 629 35.18 13.75 -3.40
N GLY A 630 35.45 14.00 -4.68
CA GLY A 630 35.43 13.02 -5.76
C GLY A 630 36.66 13.15 -6.67
N ASP A 631 36.57 12.62 -7.89
CA ASP A 631 37.57 12.84 -8.94
C ASP A 631 37.05 13.80 -10.01
N PRO A 632 37.56 15.05 -10.08
CA PRO A 632 37.16 16.04 -11.07
C PRO A 632 37.33 15.58 -12.53
N ALA A 633 38.22 14.62 -12.80
CA ALA A 633 38.39 14.06 -14.15
C ALA A 633 37.18 13.22 -14.62
N GLN A 634 36.28 12.83 -13.70
CA GLN A 634 35.05 12.10 -14.02
C GLN A 634 33.85 13.02 -14.25
N ALA A 635 34.00 14.35 -14.15
CA ALA A 635 32.89 15.29 -14.27
C ALA A 635 32.09 15.12 -15.57
N GLU A 636 32.77 14.86 -16.70
CA GLU A 636 32.11 14.62 -17.99
C GLU A 636 31.20 13.39 -17.98
N ASN A 637 31.51 12.37 -17.16
CA ASN A 637 30.74 11.13 -17.09
C ASN A 637 29.47 11.28 -16.24
N ILE A 638 29.45 12.22 -15.28
CA ILE A 638 28.34 12.39 -14.33
C ILE A 638 27.60 13.72 -14.47
N LYS A 639 27.90 14.52 -15.52
CA LYS A 639 27.33 15.86 -15.71
C LYS A 639 25.80 15.90 -15.85
N ASP A 640 25.20 14.78 -16.26
CA ASP A 640 23.76 14.64 -16.47
C ASP A 640 23.00 14.19 -15.21
N VAL A 641 23.72 13.85 -14.13
CA VAL A 641 23.14 13.54 -12.82
C VAL A 641 22.76 14.85 -12.11
N SER A 642 21.57 14.89 -11.50
CA SER A 642 21.16 16.02 -10.67
C SER A 642 21.89 15.99 -9.33
N ILE A 643 22.74 16.96 -9.06
CA ILE A 643 23.60 16.97 -7.88
C ILE A 643 23.36 18.26 -7.09
N TRP A 644 23.08 18.14 -5.80
CA TRP A 644 23.10 19.26 -4.88
C TRP A 644 24.09 18.98 -3.77
N CYS A 645 25.26 19.61 -3.87
CA CYS A 645 26.37 19.39 -2.96
C CYS A 645 26.55 20.54 -1.96
N PHE A 646 27.05 20.19 -0.77
CA PHE A 646 27.17 21.11 0.37
C PHE A 646 28.55 21.03 1.01
N HIS A 647 29.06 22.15 1.51
CA HIS A 647 30.32 22.19 2.26
C HIS A 647 30.36 23.37 3.25
N GLY A 648 31.08 23.24 4.36
CA GLY A 648 31.37 24.36 5.27
C GLY A 648 32.68 25.04 4.88
N ALA A 649 32.70 26.37 4.81
CA ALA A 649 33.88 27.12 4.37
C ALA A 649 35.10 26.93 5.29
N ASP A 650 34.87 26.66 6.57
CA ASP A 650 35.87 26.45 7.62
C ASP A 650 35.97 25.00 8.10
N ASP A 651 35.59 24.03 7.26
CA ASP A 651 35.74 22.59 7.54
C ASP A 651 37.22 22.20 7.82
N PRO A 652 37.56 21.80 9.06
CA PRO A 652 38.93 21.45 9.43
C PRO A 652 39.30 20.00 9.09
N THR A 653 38.34 19.16 8.70
CA THR A 653 38.50 17.71 8.51
C THR A 653 38.62 17.34 7.03
N VAL A 654 37.72 17.86 6.21
CA VAL A 654 37.73 17.73 4.76
C VAL A 654 37.91 19.14 4.19
N PRO A 655 39.12 19.51 3.72
CA PRO A 655 39.37 20.90 3.35
C PRO A 655 38.44 21.36 2.20
N CYS A 656 37.65 22.40 2.46
CA CYS A 656 36.69 22.92 1.49
C CYS A 656 37.36 23.26 0.14
N GLU A 657 38.48 23.99 0.17
CA GLU A 657 39.17 24.50 -1.02
C GLU A 657 39.61 23.41 -2.02
N THR A 658 39.80 22.17 -1.57
CA THR A 658 40.29 21.05 -2.40
C THR A 658 39.23 19.97 -2.66
N SER A 659 37.98 20.18 -2.23
CA SER A 659 36.96 19.12 -2.15
C SER A 659 35.70 19.41 -2.98
N THR A 660 34.53 19.55 -2.34
CA THR A 660 33.23 19.74 -3.02
C THR A 660 33.20 20.91 -4.02
N PRO A 661 33.75 22.12 -3.75
CA PRO A 661 33.82 23.21 -4.71
C PRO A 661 34.56 22.85 -6.00
N VAL A 662 35.63 22.04 -5.90
CA VAL A 662 36.41 21.60 -7.07
C VAL A 662 35.58 20.67 -7.95
N MET A 663 34.81 19.75 -7.35
CA MET A 663 33.87 18.91 -8.08
C MET A 663 32.76 19.74 -8.75
N ALA A 664 32.18 20.70 -8.02
CA ALA A 664 31.14 21.57 -8.55
C ALA A 664 31.64 22.40 -9.75
N ALA A 665 32.85 22.97 -9.65
CA ALA A 665 33.48 23.71 -10.74
C ALA A 665 33.74 22.81 -11.95
N ALA A 666 34.29 21.60 -11.75
CA ALA A 666 34.54 20.66 -12.84
C ALA A 666 33.25 20.23 -13.56
N LEU A 667 32.15 20.05 -12.84
CA LEU A 667 30.83 19.75 -13.44
C LEU A 667 30.27 20.91 -14.24
N GLN A 668 30.42 22.14 -13.74
CA GLN A 668 30.04 23.34 -14.48
C GLN A 668 30.88 23.49 -15.76
N GLU A 669 32.18 23.23 -15.70
CA GLU A 669 33.09 23.24 -16.86
C GLU A 669 32.76 22.15 -17.88
N ALA A 670 32.33 20.97 -17.43
CA ALA A 670 31.82 19.88 -18.27
C ALA A 670 30.44 20.19 -18.91
N GLY A 671 29.82 21.31 -18.53
CA GLY A 671 28.54 21.77 -19.08
C GLY A 671 27.31 21.23 -18.36
N SER A 672 27.45 20.74 -17.13
CA SER A 672 26.29 20.34 -16.31
C SER A 672 25.39 21.55 -16.04
N ASN A 673 24.10 21.41 -16.32
CA ASN A 673 23.06 22.36 -15.94
C ASN A 673 22.23 21.87 -14.75
N ARG A 674 22.67 20.80 -14.07
CA ARG A 674 21.96 20.12 -12.98
C ARG A 674 22.74 20.09 -11.66
N ILE A 675 23.88 20.78 -11.60
CA ILE A 675 24.70 20.94 -10.40
C ILE A 675 24.28 22.20 -9.61
N ARG A 676 23.96 22.01 -8.33
CA ARG A 676 23.75 23.05 -7.33
C ARG A 676 24.79 22.90 -6.22
N TYR A 677 25.42 24.01 -5.84
CA TYR A 677 26.41 24.03 -4.76
C TYR A 677 26.01 25.06 -3.71
N THR A 678 26.00 24.64 -2.45
CA THR A 678 25.78 25.51 -1.28
C THR A 678 27.00 25.46 -0.37
N GLU A 679 27.60 26.61 -0.11
CA GLU A 679 28.67 26.77 0.89
C GLU A 679 28.10 27.44 2.14
N TYR A 680 28.27 26.82 3.32
CA TYR A 680 27.97 27.47 4.59
C TYR A 680 29.14 28.40 4.98
N PRO A 681 28.90 29.68 5.25
CA PRO A 681 29.96 30.62 5.64
C PRO A 681 30.68 30.18 6.92
N ALA A 682 31.95 30.57 7.05
CA ALA A 682 32.75 30.29 8.24
C ALA A 682 32.07 30.80 9.52
N GLY A 683 32.08 29.99 10.58
CA GLY A 683 31.44 30.28 11.86
C GLY A 683 29.91 30.11 11.87
N THR A 684 29.31 29.53 10.82
CA THR A 684 27.87 29.17 10.85
C THR A 684 27.59 28.07 11.87
N TYR A 685 28.52 27.12 12.01
CA TYR A 685 28.48 26.03 12.99
C TYR A 685 29.73 26.10 13.88
N GLU A 686 29.69 25.50 15.07
CA GLU A 686 30.87 25.45 15.97
C GLU A 686 32.04 24.70 15.34
N ASP A 687 31.74 23.70 14.50
CA ASP A 687 32.69 22.99 13.66
C ASP A 687 32.17 23.01 12.21
N GLY A 688 32.95 23.62 11.30
CA GLY A 688 32.62 23.74 9.88
C GLY A 688 32.49 22.39 9.15
N HIS A 689 32.92 21.29 9.75
CA HIS A 689 32.67 19.94 9.23
C HIS A 689 31.25 19.45 9.54
N LEU A 690 30.68 19.81 10.69
CA LEU A 690 29.44 19.22 11.22
C LEU A 690 28.18 19.93 10.72
N ILE A 691 28.06 20.07 9.39
CA ILE A 691 26.96 20.80 8.73
C ILE A 691 25.72 19.95 8.41
N ALA A 692 25.80 18.61 8.58
CA ALA A 692 24.81 17.67 8.07
C ALA A 692 23.37 17.94 8.56
N SER A 693 23.20 18.17 9.87
CA SER A 693 21.90 18.53 10.46
C SER A 693 21.29 19.79 9.85
N GLY A 694 22.14 20.77 9.54
CA GLY A 694 21.74 21.99 8.83
C GLY A 694 21.20 21.70 7.43
N VAL A 695 21.95 20.90 6.67
CA VAL A 695 21.54 20.47 5.32
C VAL A 695 20.23 19.71 5.36
N TYR A 696 20.07 18.76 6.29
CA TYR A 696 18.84 17.98 6.42
C TYR A 696 17.62 18.82 6.81
N ALA A 697 17.85 19.97 7.45
CA ALA A 697 16.82 20.94 7.81
C ALA A 697 16.46 21.92 6.67
N GLU A 698 17.17 21.91 5.54
CA GLU A 698 16.84 22.78 4.40
C GLU A 698 15.45 22.43 3.83
N ASP A 699 14.51 23.37 3.88
CA ASP A 699 13.12 23.16 3.45
C ASP A 699 13.04 22.64 2.01
N GLU A 700 13.91 23.14 1.12
CA GLU A 700 13.94 22.78 -0.30
C GLU A 700 14.59 21.41 -0.59
N LEU A 701 15.30 20.78 0.36
CA LEU A 701 16.11 19.59 0.08
C LEU A 701 15.27 18.41 -0.40
N LEU A 702 14.28 17.98 0.38
CA LEU A 702 13.43 16.84 0.03
C LEU A 702 12.52 17.14 -1.18
N PRO A 703 11.85 18.31 -1.28
CA PRO A 703 11.15 18.69 -2.50
C PRO A 703 12.03 18.60 -3.75
N TRP A 704 13.24 19.14 -3.68
CA TRP A 704 14.19 19.09 -4.80
C TRP A 704 14.61 17.66 -5.12
N LEU A 705 14.97 16.87 -4.12
CA LEU A 705 15.46 15.49 -4.30
C LEU A 705 14.41 14.62 -4.99
N PHE A 706 13.16 14.68 -4.51
CA PHE A 706 12.07 13.85 -5.02
C PHE A 706 11.48 14.34 -6.34
N GLU A 707 11.78 15.57 -6.79
CA GLU A 707 11.46 16.03 -8.15
C GLU A 707 12.35 15.37 -9.22
N GLN A 708 13.57 14.94 -8.83
CA GLN A 708 14.55 14.41 -9.76
C GLN A 708 14.17 13.03 -10.29
N ARG A 709 14.49 12.79 -11.57
CA ARG A 709 14.33 11.51 -12.25
C ARG A 709 15.31 11.42 -13.41
N ILE A 710 15.73 10.20 -13.75
CA ILE A 710 16.42 9.96 -15.03
C ILE A 710 15.39 10.15 -16.15
N GLU A 711 15.66 11.07 -17.07
CA GLU A 711 14.78 11.35 -18.20
C GLU A 711 15.03 10.35 -19.33
N MET A 712 13.99 9.58 -19.69
CA MET A 712 14.03 8.66 -20.83
C MET A 712 13.72 9.39 -22.15
N ASP A 713 14.32 8.94 -23.25
CA ASP A 713 13.99 9.46 -24.58
C ASP A 713 12.66 8.87 -25.06
N THR A 714 11.64 9.74 -25.09
CA THR A 714 10.26 9.40 -25.44
C THR A 714 9.83 10.05 -26.76
N ALA A 715 10.70 10.81 -27.42
CA ALA A 715 10.32 11.68 -28.53
C ALA A 715 9.75 10.90 -29.72
N GLU A 716 10.39 9.79 -30.09
CA GLU A 716 9.94 8.94 -31.18
C GLU A 716 8.64 8.21 -30.85
N LEU A 717 8.51 7.68 -29.62
CA LEU A 717 7.28 7.01 -29.15
C LEU A 717 6.10 7.98 -29.15
N SER A 718 6.29 9.19 -28.61
CA SER A 718 5.28 10.25 -28.57
C SER A 718 4.82 10.65 -29.98
N ASN A 719 5.75 10.79 -30.93
CA ASN A 719 5.43 11.07 -32.33
C ASN A 719 4.68 9.89 -32.98
N ALA A 720 5.12 8.65 -32.76
CA ALA A 720 4.46 7.45 -33.28
C ALA A 720 3.02 7.32 -32.75
N ILE A 721 2.79 7.58 -31.46
CA ILE A 721 1.45 7.64 -30.85
C ILE A 721 0.61 8.73 -31.53
N SER A 722 1.15 9.94 -31.67
CA SER A 722 0.45 11.06 -32.32
C SER A 722 0.03 10.74 -33.76
N GLN A 723 0.85 10.00 -34.51
CA GLN A 723 0.51 9.53 -35.87
C GLN A 723 -0.48 8.37 -35.86
N ALA A 724 -0.37 7.48 -34.88
CA ALA A 724 -1.25 6.34 -34.71
C ALA A 724 -2.69 6.76 -34.37
N GLU A 725 -2.86 7.78 -33.52
CA GLU A 725 -4.17 8.34 -33.16
C GLU A 725 -4.95 8.93 -34.33
N GLN A 726 -4.28 9.30 -35.43
CA GLN A 726 -4.92 9.82 -36.63
C GLN A 726 -5.56 8.71 -37.50
N LYS A 727 -5.32 7.43 -37.21
CA LYS A 727 -5.82 6.30 -38.01
C LYS A 727 -7.29 6.01 -37.68
N ASN A 728 -8.17 6.20 -38.66
CA ASN A 728 -9.60 5.92 -38.52
C ASN A 728 -9.89 4.40 -38.56
N PRO A 729 -10.54 3.82 -37.53
CA PRO A 729 -10.91 2.40 -37.51
C PRO A 729 -11.69 1.92 -38.75
N ALA A 730 -12.47 2.81 -39.37
CA ALA A 730 -13.33 2.47 -40.51
C ALA A 730 -12.56 2.08 -41.79
N ASP A 731 -11.30 2.52 -41.92
CA ASP A 731 -10.49 2.31 -43.12
C ASP A 731 -9.83 0.92 -43.18
N TYR A 732 -9.87 0.17 -42.08
CA TYR A 732 -9.11 -1.06 -41.90
C TYR A 732 -10.00 -2.27 -41.61
N THR A 733 -9.44 -3.47 -41.73
CA THR A 733 -10.10 -4.70 -41.26
C THR A 733 -10.20 -4.69 -39.74
N ALA A 734 -11.23 -5.34 -39.19
CA ALA A 734 -11.44 -5.37 -37.74
C ALA A 734 -10.26 -6.04 -37.01
N GLU A 735 -9.70 -7.12 -37.58
CA GLU A 735 -8.61 -7.86 -36.96
C GLU A 735 -7.30 -7.06 -36.96
N SER A 736 -6.91 -6.47 -38.11
CA SER A 736 -5.68 -5.66 -38.16
C SER A 736 -5.76 -4.42 -37.28
N TYR A 737 -6.96 -3.81 -37.17
CA TYR A 737 -7.14 -2.62 -36.33
C TYR A 737 -7.17 -2.95 -34.84
N ARG A 738 -7.71 -4.10 -34.43
CA ARG A 738 -7.68 -4.55 -33.02
C ARG A 738 -6.24 -4.66 -32.51
N GLN A 739 -5.38 -5.37 -33.23
CA GLN A 739 -3.96 -5.54 -32.87
C GLN A 739 -3.22 -4.20 -32.83
N PHE A 740 -3.53 -3.29 -33.76
CA PHE A 740 -3.00 -1.93 -33.74
C PHE A 740 -3.49 -1.11 -32.54
N SER A 741 -4.77 -1.20 -32.19
CA SER A 741 -5.33 -0.49 -31.04
C SER A 741 -4.77 -0.99 -29.70
N GLU A 742 -4.48 -2.29 -29.59
CA GLU A 742 -3.81 -2.88 -28.42
C GLU A 742 -2.38 -2.36 -28.30
N ALA A 743 -1.62 -2.33 -29.40
CA ALA A 743 -0.27 -1.78 -29.42
C ALA A 743 -0.25 -0.27 -29.09
N LEU A 744 -1.24 0.50 -29.58
CA LEU A 744 -1.40 1.91 -29.26
C LEU A 744 -1.75 2.14 -27.79
N MET A 745 -2.59 1.30 -27.20
CA MET A 745 -2.93 1.36 -25.78
C MET A 745 -1.69 1.08 -24.92
N ASN A 746 -0.97 0.00 -25.19
CA ASN A 746 0.28 -0.33 -24.51
C ASN A 746 1.32 0.79 -24.65
N ALA A 747 1.48 1.37 -25.85
CA ALA A 747 2.40 2.48 -26.08
C ALA A 747 2.06 3.71 -25.24
N LYS A 748 0.77 4.02 -25.07
CA LYS A 748 0.30 5.11 -24.20
C LYS A 748 0.52 4.83 -22.73
N GLU A 749 0.25 3.59 -22.30
CA GLU A 749 0.50 3.15 -20.92
C GLU A 749 1.98 3.30 -20.57
N VAL A 750 2.88 2.77 -21.42
CA VAL A 750 4.34 2.90 -21.27
C VAL A 750 4.77 4.37 -21.27
N LEU A 751 4.23 5.21 -22.16
CA LEU A 751 4.57 6.64 -22.17
C LEU A 751 4.14 7.38 -20.90
N SER A 752 3.08 6.91 -20.24
CA SER A 752 2.54 7.52 -19.01
C SER A 752 3.14 6.96 -17.72
N ASP A 753 3.90 5.86 -17.79
CA ASP A 753 4.54 5.22 -16.64
C ASP A 753 5.88 5.89 -16.34
N ASP A 754 5.99 6.56 -15.19
CA ASP A 754 7.20 7.27 -14.76
C ASP A 754 8.36 6.34 -14.40
N SER A 755 8.10 5.04 -14.29
CA SER A 755 9.09 3.99 -14.02
C SER A 755 9.54 3.23 -15.26
N ALA A 756 8.95 3.53 -16.43
CA ALA A 756 9.30 2.88 -17.69
C ALA A 756 10.78 3.09 -18.02
N GLN A 757 11.46 2.00 -18.38
CA GLN A 757 12.84 1.98 -18.83
C GLN A 757 12.92 2.19 -20.34
N GLN A 758 14.08 2.67 -20.82
CA GLN A 758 14.28 2.95 -22.25
C GLN A 758 13.98 1.74 -23.15
N GLU A 759 14.36 0.52 -22.73
CA GLU A 759 14.06 -0.70 -23.47
C GLU A 759 12.55 -0.92 -23.65
N GLN A 760 11.74 -0.60 -22.64
CA GLN A 760 10.28 -0.72 -22.71
C GLN A 760 9.68 0.32 -23.64
N ILE A 761 10.23 1.54 -23.66
CA ILE A 761 9.84 2.62 -24.57
C ILE A 761 10.15 2.23 -26.02
N ASP A 762 11.36 1.72 -26.26
CA ASP A 762 11.82 1.28 -27.59
C ASP A 762 11.01 0.08 -28.10
N ASP A 763 10.72 -0.89 -27.23
CA ASP A 763 9.87 -2.04 -27.54
C ASP A 763 8.41 -1.60 -27.84
N ALA A 764 7.85 -0.68 -27.05
CA ALA A 764 6.54 -0.12 -27.30
C ALA A 764 6.48 0.61 -28.66
N LEU A 765 7.51 1.39 -28.98
CA LEU A 765 7.66 2.06 -30.28
C LEU A 765 7.73 1.04 -31.42
N GLN A 766 8.56 0.02 -31.28
CA GLN A 766 8.73 -1.03 -32.28
C GLN A 766 7.42 -1.79 -32.50
N LYS A 767 6.72 -2.17 -31.42
CA LYS A 767 5.42 -2.86 -31.46
C LYS A 767 4.36 -2.00 -32.12
N LEU A 768 4.27 -0.71 -31.78
CA LEU A 768 3.33 0.23 -32.38
C LEU A 768 3.59 0.42 -33.87
N ASN A 769 4.84 0.69 -34.27
CA ASN A 769 5.22 0.84 -35.67
C ASN A 769 4.98 -0.45 -36.47
N GLY A 770 5.32 -1.60 -35.89
CA GLY A 770 5.06 -2.91 -36.48
C GLY A 770 3.57 -3.16 -36.70
N ALA A 771 2.74 -2.87 -35.70
CA ALA A 771 1.28 -3.02 -35.83
C ALA A 771 0.70 -2.03 -36.84
N ALA A 772 1.19 -0.79 -36.87
CA ALA A 772 0.81 0.21 -37.87
C ALA A 772 1.17 -0.23 -39.30
N GLY A 773 2.33 -0.86 -39.49
CA GLY A 773 2.78 -1.41 -40.78
C GLY A 773 1.96 -2.61 -41.26
N ARG A 774 1.33 -3.35 -40.34
CA ARG A 774 0.44 -4.49 -40.62
C ARG A 774 -1.02 -4.12 -40.78
N LEU A 775 -1.37 -2.83 -40.73
CA LEU A 775 -2.75 -2.39 -40.94
C LEU A 775 -3.23 -2.76 -42.35
N GLU A 776 -4.21 -3.65 -42.42
CA GLU A 776 -4.83 -4.08 -43.67
C GLU A 776 -6.01 -3.17 -43.97
N LYS A 777 -5.93 -2.44 -45.09
CA LYS A 777 -7.06 -1.64 -45.55
C LYS A 777 -8.25 -2.56 -45.79
N ARG A 778 -9.42 -2.14 -45.32
CA ARG A 778 -10.68 -2.81 -45.64
C ARG A 778 -10.79 -2.86 -47.17
N PRO A 779 -11.01 -4.04 -47.79
CA PRO A 779 -11.14 -4.13 -49.24
C PRO A 779 -12.29 -3.22 -49.70
N LYS A 780 -12.00 -2.32 -50.65
CA LYS A 780 -13.06 -1.56 -51.33
C LYS A 780 -13.86 -2.55 -52.17
N GLU A 781 -14.98 -3.01 -51.63
CA GLU A 781 -15.96 -3.76 -52.41
C GLU A 781 -16.35 -2.92 -53.64
N PRO A 782 -16.26 -3.46 -54.87
CA PRO A 782 -16.94 -2.82 -55.98
C PRO A 782 -18.43 -2.86 -55.63
N LEU A 783 -19.03 -1.70 -55.38
CA LEU A 783 -20.44 -1.56 -55.06
C LEU A 783 -21.26 -2.11 -56.24
N LYS A 784 -21.64 -3.38 -56.15
CA LYS A 784 -22.60 -3.99 -57.06
C LYS A 784 -23.96 -3.36 -56.77
N PRO A 785 -24.75 -3.02 -57.80
CA PRO A 785 -26.11 -2.55 -57.57
C PRO A 785 -26.86 -3.62 -56.78
N LYS A 786 -27.61 -3.19 -55.76
CA LYS A 786 -28.45 -4.12 -54.98
C LYS A 786 -29.56 -4.63 -55.90
N PRO A 787 -29.97 -5.91 -55.80
CA PRO A 787 -31.04 -6.44 -56.62
C PRO A 787 -32.29 -5.56 -56.53
N MET A 788 -32.81 -5.13 -57.68
CA MET A 788 -34.07 -4.41 -57.80
C MET A 788 -35.08 -5.28 -58.54
N GLU A 789 -36.30 -5.35 -58.02
CA GLU A 789 -37.41 -6.03 -58.70
C GLU A 789 -37.97 -5.18 -59.85
N VAL A 790 -38.49 -5.83 -60.89
CA VAL A 790 -39.16 -5.13 -62.01
C VAL A 790 -40.47 -4.48 -61.50
N PRO A 791 -40.62 -3.14 -61.58
CA PRO A 791 -41.83 -2.46 -61.14
C PRO A 791 -43.07 -2.92 -61.93
N GLN A 792 -44.22 -3.01 -61.26
CA GLN A 792 -45.50 -3.39 -61.85
C GLN A 792 -46.46 -2.20 -61.87
N ILE A 793 -47.01 -1.91 -63.04
CA ILE A 793 -48.06 -0.89 -63.20
C ILE A 793 -49.37 -1.49 -62.71
N PHE A 794 -49.94 -0.91 -61.64
CA PHE A 794 -51.23 -1.35 -61.10
C PHE A 794 -52.39 -0.40 -61.42
N GLY A 795 -52.11 0.80 -61.94
CA GLY A 795 -53.16 1.77 -62.24
C GLY A 795 -52.83 2.71 -63.39
N THR A 796 -53.78 2.87 -64.32
CA THR A 796 -53.78 3.95 -65.32
C THR A 796 -55.13 4.67 -65.29
N ILE A 797 -55.13 5.97 -64.97
CA ILE A 797 -56.35 6.77 -64.83
C ILE A 797 -56.28 7.97 -65.76
N ARG A 798 -57.21 8.09 -66.70
CA ARG A 798 -57.35 9.31 -67.51
C ARG A 798 -58.24 10.34 -66.82
N LYS A 799 -57.72 11.55 -66.64
CA LYS A 799 -58.51 12.73 -66.23
C LYS A 799 -58.33 13.81 -67.29
N ALA A 800 -59.39 14.09 -68.05
CA ALA A 800 -59.38 15.02 -69.18
C ALA A 800 -58.26 14.69 -70.20
N ALA A 801 -57.33 15.60 -70.45
CA ALA A 801 -56.22 15.40 -71.39
C ALA A 801 -55.00 14.70 -70.77
N ASN A 802 -55.06 14.25 -69.51
CA ASN A 802 -53.89 13.68 -68.83
C ASN A 802 -54.13 12.21 -68.45
N ILE A 803 -53.11 11.37 -68.55
CA ILE A 803 -53.10 9.98 -68.07
C ILE A 803 -52.15 9.88 -66.89
N PHE A 804 -52.67 9.47 -65.74
CA PHE A 804 -51.91 9.19 -64.54
C PHE A 804 -51.54 7.70 -64.56
N VAL A 805 -50.26 7.39 -64.41
CA VAL A 805 -49.73 6.01 -64.35
C VAL A 805 -49.16 5.80 -62.96
N SER A 806 -49.50 4.69 -62.31
CA SER A 806 -49.05 4.34 -60.96
C SER A 806 -48.50 2.92 -60.90
N TRP A 807 -47.45 2.72 -60.10
CA TRP A 807 -46.71 1.47 -59.95
C TRP A 807 -46.28 1.23 -58.50
N ASN A 808 -45.94 -0.01 -58.14
CA ASN A 808 -45.42 -0.30 -56.80
C ASN A 808 -44.01 0.28 -56.62
N ALA A 809 -43.69 0.73 -55.41
CA ALA A 809 -42.33 1.14 -55.07
C ALA A 809 -41.38 -0.06 -55.19
N VAL A 810 -40.19 0.16 -55.72
CA VAL A 810 -39.10 -0.81 -55.83
C VAL A 810 -38.01 -0.43 -54.84
N SER A 811 -37.67 -1.35 -53.94
CA SER A 811 -36.58 -1.15 -52.98
C SER A 811 -35.26 -0.88 -53.72
N HIS A 812 -34.45 0.01 -53.19
CA HIS A 812 -33.14 0.42 -53.73
C HIS A 812 -33.16 1.21 -55.05
N ALA A 813 -34.33 1.48 -55.63
CA ALA A 813 -34.42 2.33 -56.81
C ALA A 813 -34.01 3.78 -56.49
N SER A 814 -33.17 4.37 -57.33
CA SER A 814 -32.90 5.82 -57.35
C SER A 814 -33.99 6.58 -58.12
N GLY A 815 -34.69 5.91 -59.02
CA GLY A 815 -35.83 6.44 -59.76
C GLY A 815 -36.39 5.43 -60.75
N TYR A 816 -37.25 5.91 -61.63
CA TYR A 816 -37.92 5.07 -62.62
C TYR A 816 -37.84 5.68 -64.02
N GLU A 817 -37.96 4.84 -65.03
CA GLU A 817 -38.08 5.27 -66.40
C GLU A 817 -39.39 4.73 -66.99
N VAL A 818 -40.28 5.65 -67.36
CA VAL A 818 -41.59 5.34 -67.91
C VAL A 818 -41.55 5.58 -69.42
N SER A 819 -41.80 4.52 -70.18
CA SER A 819 -41.95 4.58 -71.64
C SER A 819 -43.41 4.41 -72.03
N TYR A 820 -43.90 5.21 -72.97
CA TYR A 820 -45.24 5.05 -73.54
C TYR A 820 -45.24 5.10 -75.06
N SER A 821 -46.19 4.38 -75.68
CA SER A 821 -46.39 4.36 -77.13
C SER A 821 -47.78 4.89 -77.50
N ILE A 822 -47.83 5.68 -78.58
CA ILE A 822 -49.07 6.12 -79.22
C ILE A 822 -48.98 5.68 -80.68
N SER A 823 -49.87 4.79 -81.11
CA SER A 823 -49.95 4.35 -82.51
C SER A 823 -48.60 3.91 -83.13
N GLY A 824 -47.72 3.31 -82.31
CA GLY A 824 -46.41 2.81 -82.75
C GLY A 824 -45.23 3.77 -82.54
N THR A 825 -45.43 5.02 -82.11
CA THR A 825 -44.33 5.94 -81.78
C THR A 825 -44.06 5.95 -80.28
N TYR A 826 -42.80 5.70 -79.89
CA TYR A 826 -42.36 5.62 -78.50
C TYR A 826 -41.85 6.96 -77.95
N LYS A 827 -42.18 7.23 -76.68
CA LYS A 827 -41.60 8.32 -75.89
C LYS A 827 -41.23 7.81 -74.51
N THR A 828 -40.13 8.31 -73.98
CA THR A 828 -39.60 7.92 -72.67
C THR A 828 -39.39 9.14 -71.79
N ALA A 829 -39.78 9.05 -70.53
CA ALA A 829 -39.54 10.06 -69.52
C ALA A 829 -38.91 9.41 -68.28
N ALA A 830 -37.84 10.02 -67.77
CA ALA A 830 -37.26 9.65 -66.49
C ALA A 830 -38.04 10.35 -65.36
N VAL A 831 -38.33 9.60 -64.30
CA VAL A 831 -38.99 10.06 -63.08
C VAL A 831 -37.97 9.92 -61.95
N ALA A 832 -37.50 11.06 -61.45
CA ALA A 832 -36.52 11.09 -60.37
C ALA A 832 -37.17 10.79 -59.01
N GLY A 833 -36.48 10.03 -58.16
CA GLY A 833 -36.89 9.70 -56.80
C GLY A 833 -37.47 8.28 -56.67
N GLY A 834 -36.76 7.40 -55.96
CA GLY A 834 -37.16 6.00 -55.75
C GLY A 834 -38.49 5.79 -55.01
N ALA A 835 -38.91 6.78 -54.21
CA ALA A 835 -40.20 6.78 -53.54
C ALA A 835 -41.37 7.23 -54.45
N VAL A 836 -41.08 7.77 -55.63
CA VAL A 836 -42.12 8.23 -56.56
C VAL A 836 -42.76 7.05 -57.27
N THR A 837 -44.04 6.82 -56.98
CA THR A 837 -44.81 5.67 -57.47
C THR A 837 -45.86 6.04 -58.52
N SER A 838 -45.77 7.25 -59.08
CA SER A 838 -46.65 7.67 -60.16
C SER A 838 -46.09 8.79 -61.04
N CYS A 839 -46.59 8.90 -62.27
CA CYS A 839 -46.33 10.04 -63.15
C CYS A 839 -47.58 10.44 -63.94
N VAL A 840 -47.52 11.62 -64.57
CA VAL A 840 -48.59 12.15 -65.42
C VAL A 840 -48.08 12.32 -66.83
N ILE A 841 -48.79 11.72 -67.80
CA ILE A 841 -48.61 12.02 -69.22
C ILE A 841 -49.67 13.05 -69.62
N GLU A 842 -49.22 14.25 -69.94
CA GLU A 842 -50.09 15.38 -70.29
C GLU A 842 -50.38 15.46 -71.79
N GLY A 843 -51.44 16.19 -72.16
CA GLY A 843 -51.71 16.54 -73.57
C GLY A 843 -52.16 15.38 -74.47
N THR A 844 -52.77 14.35 -73.90
CA THR A 844 -53.21 13.13 -74.61
C THR A 844 -54.42 13.38 -75.51
N ASP A 845 -54.44 12.73 -76.67
CA ASP A 845 -55.56 12.84 -77.62
C ASP A 845 -56.79 12.03 -77.14
N GLY A 846 -58.00 12.46 -77.52
CA GLY A 846 -59.25 11.91 -76.99
C GLY A 846 -59.59 10.46 -77.41
N ASN A 847 -58.82 9.85 -78.32
CA ASN A 847 -59.26 8.67 -79.06
C ASN A 847 -58.16 7.63 -79.39
N SER A 848 -56.91 7.83 -78.99
CA SER A 848 -55.81 6.88 -79.15
C SER A 848 -55.65 5.99 -77.91
N VAL A 849 -55.09 4.79 -78.13
CA VAL A 849 -54.67 3.87 -77.07
C VAL A 849 -53.24 4.19 -76.69
N TYR A 850 -52.99 4.39 -75.40
CA TYR A 850 -51.65 4.59 -74.86
C TYR A 850 -51.22 3.30 -74.16
N THR A 851 -50.05 2.76 -74.51
CA THR A 851 -49.46 1.62 -73.80
C THR A 851 -48.22 2.08 -73.05
N PHE A 852 -48.07 1.64 -71.79
CA PHE A 852 -47.00 2.04 -70.87
C PHE A 852 -46.16 0.83 -70.47
N ARG A 853 -44.85 1.03 -70.28
CA ARG A 853 -43.98 0.12 -69.55
C ARG A 853 -43.05 0.94 -68.65
N ILE A 854 -42.60 0.35 -67.57
CA ILE A 854 -41.75 1.02 -66.58
C ILE A 854 -40.60 0.11 -66.16
N ARG A 855 -39.42 0.69 -65.91
CA ARG A 855 -38.31 0.01 -65.23
C ARG A 855 -37.78 0.89 -64.11
N ALA A 856 -37.24 0.28 -63.06
CA ALA A 856 -36.53 1.00 -62.02
C ALA A 856 -35.06 1.16 -62.44
N TYR A 857 -34.40 2.19 -61.91
CA TYR A 857 -32.96 2.34 -62.03
C TYR A 857 -32.33 2.67 -60.68
N GLN A 858 -31.07 2.26 -60.50
CA GLN A 858 -30.23 2.59 -59.36
C GLN A 858 -28.98 3.29 -59.89
N ASP A 859 -28.70 4.47 -59.37
CA ASP A 859 -27.46 5.20 -59.62
C ASP A 859 -26.43 4.80 -58.56
N VAL A 860 -25.32 4.19 -58.99
CA VAL A 860 -24.19 3.82 -58.13
C VAL A 860 -22.93 4.44 -58.72
N ASN A 861 -22.31 5.38 -57.99
CA ASN A 861 -21.09 6.10 -58.39
C ASN A 861 -21.12 6.69 -59.81
N GLY A 862 -22.23 7.31 -60.20
CA GLY A 862 -22.38 7.96 -61.51
C GLY A 862 -22.73 7.03 -62.67
N GLN A 863 -22.80 5.71 -62.43
CA GLN A 863 -23.28 4.73 -63.41
C GLN A 863 -24.71 4.29 -63.07
N ARG A 864 -25.58 4.25 -64.08
CA ARG A 864 -27.00 3.88 -63.94
C ARG A 864 -27.25 2.43 -64.32
N TYR A 865 -27.76 1.66 -63.37
CA TYR A 865 -28.18 0.27 -63.55
C TYR A 865 -29.69 0.19 -63.62
N TYR A 866 -30.24 -0.65 -64.50
CA TYR A 866 -31.68 -0.74 -64.74
C TYR A 866 -32.19 -2.14 -64.45
N THR A 867 -33.44 -2.23 -64.00
CA THR A 867 -34.21 -3.48 -64.11
C THR A 867 -34.63 -3.71 -65.56
N ASP A 868 -35.11 -4.92 -65.86
CA ASP A 868 -35.96 -5.12 -67.03
C ASP A 868 -37.20 -4.23 -66.97
N TYR A 869 -37.81 -3.99 -68.12
CA TYR A 869 -39.11 -3.31 -68.17
C TYR A 869 -40.24 -4.23 -67.70
N SER A 870 -41.23 -3.62 -67.06
CA SER A 870 -42.54 -4.20 -66.83
C SER A 870 -43.17 -4.67 -68.14
N LYS A 871 -44.13 -5.59 -68.02
CA LYS A 871 -45.05 -5.88 -69.12
C LYS A 871 -45.79 -4.60 -69.53
N TRP A 872 -46.15 -4.50 -70.80
CA TRP A 872 -46.92 -3.38 -71.32
C TRP A 872 -48.32 -3.35 -70.68
N ASN A 873 -48.71 -2.20 -70.14
CA ASN A 873 -50.04 -1.92 -69.63
C ASN A 873 -50.74 -0.91 -70.53
N ALA A 874 -51.91 -1.24 -71.07
CA ALA A 874 -52.66 -0.36 -71.97
C ALA A 874 -53.72 0.45 -71.23
N ALA A 875 -53.75 1.77 -71.45
CA ALA A 875 -54.87 2.63 -71.09
C ALA A 875 -55.66 2.98 -72.35
N SER A 876 -56.91 2.50 -72.42
CA SER A 876 -57.89 2.95 -73.42
C SER A 876 -59.06 3.62 -72.71
N VAL A 877 -59.36 4.87 -73.08
CA VAL A 877 -60.47 5.62 -72.48
C VAL A 877 -61.24 6.34 -73.57
N SER A 878 -62.39 5.78 -73.98
CA SER A 878 -63.32 6.45 -74.89
C SER A 878 -64.18 7.46 -74.12
N ILE A 879 -64.41 8.66 -74.66
CA ILE A 879 -65.37 9.61 -74.10
C ILE A 879 -66.77 8.95 -74.11
N PRO A 880 -67.45 8.77 -72.95
CA PRO A 880 -68.74 8.10 -72.94
C PRO A 880 -69.77 8.85 -73.79
N LYS A 881 -70.51 8.13 -74.64
CA LYS A 881 -71.63 8.72 -75.39
C LYS A 881 -72.64 9.30 -74.39
N PRO A 882 -73.05 10.58 -74.52
CA PRO A 882 -74.08 11.09 -73.64
C PRO A 882 -75.39 10.31 -73.81
N LYS A 883 -76.22 10.23 -72.77
CA LYS A 883 -77.55 9.63 -72.87
C LYS A 883 -78.61 10.73 -72.83
N LEU A 884 -79.33 10.94 -73.94
CA LEU A 884 -80.49 11.83 -73.99
C LEU A 884 -81.57 11.32 -73.04
N SER A 885 -81.78 12.01 -71.93
CA SER A 885 -82.78 11.67 -70.93
C SER A 885 -84.17 12.09 -71.38
N SER A 886 -84.30 13.25 -72.04
CA SER A 886 -85.59 13.76 -72.51
C SER A 886 -85.46 14.63 -73.75
N VAL A 887 -86.37 14.46 -74.70
CA VAL A 887 -86.58 15.39 -75.83
C VAL A 887 -88.09 15.60 -75.94
N LYS A 888 -88.59 16.70 -75.37
CA LYS A 888 -90.04 16.93 -75.24
C LYS A 888 -90.40 18.37 -75.65
N LYS A 889 -91.63 18.55 -76.10
CA LYS A 889 -92.21 19.87 -76.35
C LYS A 889 -92.27 20.67 -75.04
N ALA A 890 -91.91 21.95 -75.10
CA ALA A 890 -91.98 22.90 -74.00
C ALA A 890 -92.61 24.19 -74.54
N GLY A 891 -93.95 24.24 -74.52
CA GLY A 891 -94.73 25.31 -75.15
C GLY A 891 -94.46 25.42 -76.66
N LYS A 892 -94.02 26.61 -77.10
CA LYS A 892 -93.60 26.89 -78.48
C LYS A 892 -92.19 26.39 -78.81
N HIS A 893 -91.48 25.68 -77.92
CA HIS A 893 -90.09 25.25 -78.12
C HIS A 893 -89.92 23.74 -77.87
N ILE A 894 -88.72 23.21 -78.10
CA ILE A 894 -88.35 21.82 -77.73
C ILE A 894 -87.24 21.86 -76.70
N ARG A 895 -87.41 21.15 -75.59
CA ARG A 895 -86.40 21.00 -74.54
C ARG A 895 -85.71 19.65 -74.64
N VAL A 896 -84.38 19.69 -74.76
CA VAL A 896 -83.47 18.56 -74.85
C VAL A 896 -82.71 18.47 -73.52
N LYS A 897 -82.74 17.32 -72.85
CA LYS A 897 -82.00 17.04 -71.62
C LYS A 897 -81.21 15.75 -71.76
N TRP A 898 -80.08 15.65 -71.06
CA TRP A 898 -79.22 14.47 -71.02
C TRP A 898 -78.70 14.17 -69.62
N LYS A 899 -78.12 12.98 -69.45
CA LYS A 899 -77.32 12.65 -68.26
C LYS A 899 -75.94 13.29 -68.38
N LYS A 900 -75.39 13.80 -67.28
CA LYS A 900 -74.03 14.35 -67.21
C LYS A 900 -73.02 13.27 -67.62
N VAL A 901 -72.07 13.62 -68.49
CA VAL A 901 -70.91 12.76 -68.83
C VAL A 901 -69.74 13.22 -67.95
N SER A 902 -69.15 12.28 -67.20
CA SER A 902 -67.98 12.56 -66.37
C SER A 902 -66.81 13.01 -67.25
N GLY A 903 -66.08 14.05 -66.85
CA GLY A 903 -64.94 14.61 -67.60
C GLY A 903 -65.31 15.50 -68.81
N ALA A 904 -66.59 15.61 -69.19
CA ALA A 904 -66.98 16.52 -70.27
C ALA A 904 -66.80 17.99 -69.85
N THR A 905 -66.10 18.77 -70.66
CA THR A 905 -66.00 20.25 -70.51
C THR A 905 -67.18 20.97 -71.18
N GLY A 906 -67.86 20.31 -72.12
CA GLY A 906 -69.00 20.84 -72.84
C GLY A 906 -69.80 19.78 -73.60
N TYR A 907 -70.82 20.21 -74.35
CA TYR A 907 -71.63 19.35 -75.22
C TYR A 907 -71.96 20.03 -76.53
N GLN A 908 -71.94 19.27 -77.63
CA GLN A 908 -72.43 19.74 -78.92
C GLN A 908 -73.80 19.14 -79.20
N ILE A 909 -74.78 19.97 -79.54
CA ILE A 909 -76.15 19.57 -79.82
C ILE A 909 -76.40 19.67 -81.31
N MET A 910 -76.77 18.55 -81.92
CA MET A 910 -77.14 18.47 -83.32
C MET A 910 -78.63 18.22 -83.49
N ARG A 911 -79.19 18.78 -84.57
CA ARG A 911 -80.59 18.62 -84.95
C ARG A 911 -80.74 18.39 -86.46
N LYS A 912 -81.71 17.56 -86.84
CA LYS A 912 -82.26 17.51 -88.22
C LYS A 912 -83.79 17.59 -88.23
N ILE A 913 -84.35 17.94 -89.39
CA ILE A 913 -85.80 18.01 -89.64
C ILE A 913 -86.20 16.86 -90.55
N GLY A 914 -87.19 16.06 -90.14
CA GLY A 914 -87.64 14.87 -90.87
C GLY A 914 -86.66 13.69 -90.82
N LYS A 915 -87.13 12.49 -91.20
CA LYS A 915 -86.32 11.25 -91.13
C LYS A 915 -85.08 11.32 -92.04
N LYS A 916 -85.23 11.81 -93.28
CA LYS A 916 -84.17 11.86 -94.31
C LYS A 916 -83.26 13.11 -94.24
N GLY A 917 -83.44 14.02 -93.29
CA GLY A 917 -82.62 15.24 -93.19
C GLY A 917 -81.17 14.98 -92.75
N LYS A 918 -80.28 15.96 -92.94
CA LYS A 918 -78.89 15.97 -92.42
C LYS A 918 -78.82 16.66 -91.05
N PHE A 919 -78.04 16.11 -90.12
CA PHE A 919 -77.82 16.72 -88.80
C PHE A 919 -76.93 17.95 -88.92
N LYS A 920 -77.34 19.07 -88.32
CA LYS A 920 -76.54 20.28 -88.16
C LYS A 920 -76.35 20.60 -86.68
N THR A 921 -75.17 21.08 -86.31
CA THR A 921 -74.95 21.63 -84.96
C THR A 921 -75.80 22.87 -84.79
N ILE A 922 -76.59 22.91 -83.72
CA ILE A 922 -77.45 24.06 -83.39
C ILE A 922 -76.99 24.79 -82.14
N ALA A 923 -76.17 24.15 -81.31
CA ALA A 923 -75.57 24.77 -80.14
C ALA A 923 -74.33 23.98 -79.69
N THR A 924 -73.35 24.71 -79.16
CA THR A 924 -72.23 24.16 -78.40
C THR A 924 -72.27 24.76 -77.01
N ILE A 925 -72.39 23.92 -76.00
CA ILE A 925 -72.45 24.29 -74.59
C ILE A 925 -71.05 24.15 -74.03
N LYS A 926 -70.39 25.26 -73.71
CA LYS A 926 -69.00 25.28 -73.19
C LYS A 926 -68.89 24.99 -71.69
N LYS A 927 -70.01 24.65 -71.02
CA LYS A 927 -70.06 24.32 -69.59
C LYS A 927 -70.50 22.87 -69.39
N GLY A 928 -69.58 22.01 -68.97
CA GLY A 928 -69.77 20.56 -68.83
C GLY A 928 -70.81 20.13 -67.79
N LYS A 929 -71.17 21.03 -66.86
CA LYS A 929 -72.25 20.83 -65.88
C LYS A 929 -73.65 21.09 -66.48
N THR A 930 -73.74 21.78 -67.62
CA THR A 930 -75.04 22.10 -68.24
C THR A 930 -75.57 20.90 -69.03
N ILE A 931 -76.64 20.30 -68.52
CA ILE A 931 -77.23 19.05 -69.04
C ILE A 931 -78.60 19.23 -69.73
N LYS A 932 -78.93 20.47 -70.12
CA LYS A 932 -80.19 20.83 -70.77
C LYS A 932 -79.99 21.95 -71.79
N TYR A 933 -80.75 21.90 -72.88
CA TYR A 933 -80.82 22.94 -73.91
C TYR A 933 -82.27 23.10 -74.39
N THR A 934 -82.68 24.34 -74.69
CA THR A 934 -84.02 24.61 -75.25
C THR A 934 -83.87 25.17 -76.66
N ASP A 935 -84.31 24.39 -77.65
CA ASP A 935 -84.33 24.80 -79.05
C ASP A 935 -85.54 25.68 -79.32
N LYS A 936 -85.27 26.98 -79.48
CA LYS A 936 -86.30 27.99 -79.72
C LYS A 936 -86.69 28.11 -81.20
N LYS A 937 -85.89 27.59 -82.14
CA LYS A 937 -86.01 27.80 -83.60
C LYS A 937 -86.82 26.69 -84.31
N VAL A 938 -87.75 26.06 -83.61
CA VAL A 938 -88.59 24.95 -84.13
C VAL A 938 -89.90 25.51 -84.69
N LYS A 939 -90.51 24.88 -85.71
CA LYS A 939 -91.77 25.28 -86.42
C LYS A 939 -92.92 24.27 -86.15
N LYS A 940 -94.17 24.72 -85.97
CA LYS A 940 -95.34 23.88 -85.62
C LYS A 940 -95.55 22.81 -86.69
N GLY A 941 -95.88 21.59 -86.28
CA GLY A 941 -96.16 20.46 -87.19
C GLY A 941 -94.93 19.72 -87.73
N LYS A 942 -93.72 20.25 -87.55
CA LYS A 942 -92.48 19.60 -88.02
C LYS A 942 -91.93 18.61 -86.97
N LYS A 943 -91.37 17.49 -87.44
CA LYS A 943 -90.70 16.47 -86.61
C LYS A 943 -89.18 16.70 -86.61
N TYR A 944 -88.61 16.83 -85.41
CA TYR A 944 -87.20 17.13 -85.18
C TYR A 944 -86.50 15.94 -84.54
N TYR A 945 -85.25 15.70 -84.92
CA TYR A 945 -84.39 14.64 -84.39
C TYR A 945 -83.16 15.29 -83.78
N TYR A 946 -82.77 14.86 -82.59
CA TYR A 946 -81.62 15.40 -81.84
C TYR A 946 -80.64 14.29 -81.49
N LYS A 947 -79.36 14.61 -81.60
CA LYS A 947 -78.25 13.86 -81.01
C LYS A 947 -77.26 14.84 -80.41
N ILE A 948 -76.62 14.43 -79.34
CA ILE A 948 -75.59 15.20 -78.63
C ILE A 948 -74.31 14.38 -78.46
N CYS A 949 -73.17 15.03 -78.38
CA CYS A 949 -71.89 14.42 -77.96
C CYS A 949 -71.27 15.27 -76.83
N ALA A 950 -70.43 14.64 -76.01
CA ALA A 950 -69.60 15.33 -75.04
C ALA A 950 -68.36 15.91 -75.72
N VAL A 951 -67.89 17.05 -75.24
CA VAL A 951 -66.70 17.74 -75.73
C VAL A 951 -65.73 17.94 -74.57
N VAL A 952 -64.45 17.68 -74.82
CA VAL A 952 -63.36 17.93 -73.87
C VAL A 952 -62.39 18.92 -74.53
N THR A 953 -62.25 20.10 -73.93
CA THR A 953 -61.34 21.16 -74.39
C THR A 953 -60.25 21.37 -73.32
N SER A 954 -58.99 21.34 -73.74
CA SER A 954 -57.82 21.67 -72.91
C SER A 954 -56.88 22.54 -73.75
N GLY A 955 -56.62 23.77 -73.32
CA GLY A 955 -55.91 24.76 -74.15
C GLY A 955 -56.63 25.03 -75.48
N THR A 956 -55.92 24.94 -76.60
CA THR A 956 -56.45 25.10 -77.97
C THR A 956 -57.06 23.80 -78.54
N ASN A 957 -56.80 22.65 -77.92
CA ASN A 957 -57.24 21.34 -78.43
C ASN A 957 -58.65 21.00 -77.95
N THR A 958 -59.53 20.66 -78.89
CA THR A 958 -60.91 20.24 -78.62
C THR A 958 -61.18 18.86 -79.21
N SER A 959 -61.48 17.89 -78.34
CA SER A 959 -61.89 16.53 -78.71
C SER A 959 -63.40 16.36 -78.58
N VAL A 960 -64.01 15.70 -79.57
CA VAL A 960 -65.46 15.46 -79.61
C VAL A 960 -65.72 13.96 -79.47
N GLY A 961 -66.50 13.57 -78.46
CA GLY A 961 -66.86 12.18 -78.23
C GLY A 961 -67.93 11.64 -79.18
N PRO A 962 -68.25 10.33 -79.09
CA PRO A 962 -69.31 9.71 -79.87
C PRO A 962 -70.67 10.35 -79.59
N TYR A 963 -71.50 10.45 -80.63
CA TYR A 963 -72.86 10.95 -80.52
C TYR A 963 -73.78 9.94 -79.80
N SER A 964 -74.65 10.48 -78.95
CA SER A 964 -75.79 9.78 -78.37
C SER A 964 -76.74 9.21 -79.44
N THR A 965 -77.51 8.19 -79.04
CA THR A 965 -78.63 7.69 -79.84
C THR A 965 -79.63 8.82 -80.12
N VAL A 966 -80.08 8.90 -81.38
CA VAL A 966 -81.00 9.94 -81.84
C VAL A 966 -82.37 9.80 -81.16
N LYS A 967 -82.88 10.88 -80.58
CA LYS A 967 -84.30 10.98 -80.15
C LYS A 967 -85.06 11.99 -81.01
N ASN A 968 -86.36 11.80 -81.17
CA ASN A 968 -87.19 12.67 -82.00
C ASN A 968 -88.46 13.14 -81.28
N VAL A 969 -88.99 14.29 -81.72
CA VAL A 969 -90.23 14.89 -81.20
C VAL A 969 -90.89 15.74 -82.30
N LYS A 970 -92.23 15.78 -82.33
CA LYS A 970 -93.00 16.68 -83.21
C LYS A 970 -93.34 17.96 -82.42
N ARG A 971 -93.07 19.14 -82.98
CA ARG A 971 -93.41 20.43 -82.34
C ARG A 971 -94.89 20.77 -82.53
#